data_AF-A0A914LSY7-F1
#
_entry.id   AF-A0A914LSY7-F1
#
_cell.length_a   1.000
_cell.length_b   1.000
_cell.length_c   1.000
_cell.angle_alpha   90.00
_cell.angle_beta   90.00
_cell.angle_gamma   90.00
#
_symmetry.space_group_name_H-M   'P 1'
#
loop_
_entity.id
_entity.type
_entity.pdbx_description
1 polymer ?
#
loop_
_entity_poly.entity_id
_entity_poly.type
_entity_poly.pdbx_seq_one_letter_code
_entity_poly.pdbx_strand_id
1 'polypeptide(L)'
;MAFPLGKIFQLFLLFLFALSCEAKKRLPLEIEPEFRVDEVSEQNALKFELDKCAFYCFFVPLKDNVQIDLHFYKNISCSDIVYGFAEVNDNGLKLPTKLDLIPHSYYGNFKLITSLQLISTSPRVLLGMKMASNAHFLDLKRPELAQNVTRRMVFFTKRYGFSGIFLKFDSDVLLTPGFEQFVELLGDEIKKEKKRSGMRKLRLILSISSNWVKYVYRRMPKFDAYFDAFYLWAGEISSNSEFPIPSVAVPVDPLHNSELVPLKDSLARNAEHLAGSGVPRKKIIIGLSTWTRSYFIRKNEESKMPEVESLVYSEDSGQTDGTLGYHEVCHLLDSKNKHQQLHYDNRSETTSLIIEDQWYSFNEPEHAAFIHKLDWISNHEFGGIGLFSIQGDDPLNNCTRGLLPLHRTVGDRFKCRRGTKRGNLEQLGECTRLCFLDLEESRNSFAFEQLQPGWCSHMILGQASVNPYVYSGPSKGMNLALKLYNDWERERKPFLIISFSGTVEQWRIATASPTRFILIERIRHLLDEHNADGVELNCANGGLDGPNNAYQMNSFLADLRRTLGWKKQILISLNPISFVDQLNFDFANMVRSVDYIVAIGYRYHRSTNTHTGHHSPLFKNSTLLNQPKMTIQGTLEELIYKKVPRKKARKFY
;
A
#
# COMPACT_ATOMS: atom_id res chain seq x y z
N MET A 1 65.81 -13.38 42.81
CA MET A 1 66.65 -14.60 42.96
C MET A 1 65.84 -15.81 42.51
N ALA A 2 66.51 -16.91 42.15
CA ALA A 2 65.98 -18.29 42.06
C ALA A 2 64.69 -18.60 41.24
N PHE A 3 64.93 -19.14 40.04
CA PHE A 3 64.34 -20.35 39.40
C PHE A 3 64.06 -21.54 40.37
N PRO A 4 63.50 -22.73 39.95
CA PRO A 4 63.35 -23.29 38.59
C PRO A 4 62.02 -24.03 38.22
N LEU A 5 62.05 -24.62 37.02
CA LEU A 5 61.08 -25.46 36.31
C LEU A 5 61.06 -26.94 36.77
N GLY A 6 60.02 -27.69 36.34
CA GLY A 6 60.02 -29.16 36.17
C GLY A 6 58.59 -29.72 36.08
N LYS A 7 58.00 -30.21 34.97
CA LYS A 7 58.45 -30.74 33.64
C LYS A 7 58.95 -32.20 33.68
N ILE A 8 58.69 -32.96 32.59
CA ILE A 8 59.16 -34.34 32.22
C ILE A 8 58.27 -35.50 32.75
N PHE A 9 57.86 -36.54 31.98
CA PHE A 9 57.75 -36.79 30.51
C PHE A 9 56.99 -38.12 30.22
N GLN A 10 57.06 -38.64 28.96
CA GLN A 10 56.57 -39.95 28.44
C GLN A 10 55.05 -40.05 28.16
N LEU A 11 54.55 -40.72 27.10
CA LEU A 11 55.11 -41.32 25.87
C LEU A 11 54.00 -41.18 24.77
N PHE A 12 54.13 -40.77 23.50
CA PHE A 12 55.08 -40.88 22.38
C PHE A 12 54.88 -42.08 21.41
N LEU A 13 54.05 -41.86 20.37
CA LEU A 13 53.94 -42.56 19.06
C LEU A 13 53.23 -41.56 18.10
N LEU A 14 53.81 -41.06 16.99
CA LEU A 14 54.09 -41.67 15.66
C LEU A 14 52.84 -42.27 14.97
N PHE A 15 52.51 -42.04 13.68
CA PHE A 15 53.01 -41.20 12.55
C PHE A 15 51.78 -40.97 11.60
N LEU A 16 51.50 -39.85 10.91
CA LEU A 16 52.21 -39.01 9.91
C LEU A 16 52.08 -39.50 8.43
N PHE A 17 51.25 -38.81 7.62
CA PHE A 17 51.32 -38.60 6.15
C PHE A 17 50.37 -37.40 5.81
N ALA A 18 50.67 -36.32 5.05
CA ALA A 18 51.74 -35.93 4.11
C ALA A 18 51.58 -36.53 2.67
N LEU A 19 51.91 -35.87 1.55
CA LEU A 19 52.21 -34.45 1.23
C LEU A 19 51.08 -33.90 0.27
N SER A 20 51.17 -32.97 -0.70
CA SER A 20 52.20 -32.13 -1.36
C SER A 20 51.50 -30.97 -2.12
N CYS A 21 52.11 -29.97 -2.80
CA CYS A 21 53.50 -29.69 -3.18
C CYS A 21 53.75 -28.17 -3.26
N GLU A 22 55.01 -27.72 -3.44
CA GLU A 22 55.44 -26.30 -3.37
C GLU A 22 56.46 -25.93 -4.49
N ALA A 23 56.90 -24.65 -4.53
CA ALA A 23 57.96 -24.04 -5.35
C ALA A 23 57.55 -23.53 -6.76
N LYS A 24 58.16 -22.47 -7.36
CA LYS A 24 59.34 -21.66 -6.97
C LYS A 24 59.36 -20.26 -7.64
N LYS A 25 59.77 -19.23 -6.88
CA LYS A 25 60.30 -17.88 -7.25
C LYS A 25 60.16 -17.32 -8.69
N ARG A 26 59.64 -16.08 -8.80
CA ARG A 26 60.37 -14.90 -9.36
C ARG A 26 59.68 -13.56 -9.01
N LEU A 27 60.49 -12.52 -8.82
CA LEU A 27 60.19 -11.07 -8.87
C LEU A 27 61.07 -10.51 -10.01
N PRO A 28 60.83 -9.33 -10.64
CA PRO A 28 60.53 -8.06 -9.95
C PRO A 28 59.57 -7.09 -10.70
N LEU A 29 59.64 -5.81 -10.28
CA LEU A 29 59.18 -4.55 -10.90
C LEU A 29 57.80 -4.00 -10.54
N GLU A 30 57.79 -2.67 -10.37
CA GLU A 30 56.67 -1.82 -9.99
C GLU A 30 55.93 -1.34 -11.25
N ILE A 31 54.59 -1.36 -11.21
CA ILE A 31 53.73 -0.59 -12.13
C ILE A 31 52.56 -0.06 -11.29
N GLU A 32 52.22 1.21 -11.47
CA GLU A 32 51.09 1.86 -10.79
C GLU A 32 49.74 1.28 -11.27
N PRO A 33 48.72 1.15 -10.40
CA PRO A 33 47.38 0.80 -10.86
C PRO A 33 46.72 2.03 -11.51
N GLU A 34 46.64 2.05 -12.84
CA GLU A 34 45.74 2.96 -13.56
C GLU A 34 44.32 2.83 -12.99
N PHE A 35 43.77 3.93 -12.48
CA PHE A 35 42.38 3.98 -12.04
C PHE A 35 41.44 3.95 -13.25
N ARG A 36 41.16 2.74 -13.74
CA ARG A 36 40.15 2.53 -14.78
C ARG A 36 38.78 2.85 -14.20
N VAL A 37 38.26 4.03 -14.51
CA VAL A 37 36.87 4.39 -14.23
C VAL A 37 36.00 3.56 -15.16
N ASP A 38 35.45 2.46 -14.64
CA ASP A 38 34.40 1.73 -15.35
C ASP A 38 33.19 2.65 -15.54
N GLU A 39 32.81 2.89 -16.79
CA GLU A 39 31.63 3.69 -17.14
C GLU A 39 30.36 2.96 -16.72
N VAL A 40 29.96 3.14 -15.46
CA VAL A 40 28.63 2.79 -14.97
C VAL A 40 27.62 3.63 -15.74
N SER A 41 27.06 3.04 -16.79
CA SER A 41 26.23 3.74 -17.78
C SER A 41 25.11 4.55 -17.12
N GLU A 42 24.88 5.77 -17.62
CA GLU A 42 23.88 6.69 -17.06
C GLU A 42 22.49 6.04 -16.93
N GLN A 43 22.17 5.07 -17.79
CA GLN A 43 20.93 4.29 -17.72
C GLN A 43 20.77 3.52 -16.40
N ASN A 44 21.84 2.94 -15.86
CA ASN A 44 21.81 2.24 -14.57
C ASN A 44 21.72 3.23 -13.39
N ALA A 45 22.39 4.38 -13.48
CA ALA A 45 22.27 5.45 -12.49
C ALA A 45 20.84 6.05 -12.45
N LEU A 46 20.24 6.33 -13.62
CA LEU A 46 18.83 6.74 -13.73
C LEU A 46 17.89 5.70 -13.13
N LYS A 47 18.14 4.41 -13.40
CA LYS A 47 17.33 3.30 -12.88
C LYS A 47 17.36 3.24 -11.34
N PHE A 48 18.54 3.45 -10.74
CA PHE A 48 18.69 3.52 -9.28
C PHE A 48 18.06 4.78 -8.64
N GLU A 49 18.15 5.97 -9.24
CA GLU A 49 17.39 7.13 -8.73
C GLU A 49 15.87 6.96 -8.88
N LEU A 50 15.43 6.21 -9.90
CA LEU A 50 14.01 5.97 -10.16
C LEU A 50 13.34 4.97 -9.20
N ASP A 51 14.08 4.19 -8.39
CA ASP A 51 13.53 3.11 -7.56
C ASP A 51 13.09 3.49 -6.14
N LYS A 52 13.26 4.75 -5.73
CA LYS A 52 12.69 5.29 -4.48
C LYS A 52 11.50 6.21 -4.77
N CYS A 53 10.40 6.00 -4.06
CA CYS A 53 9.31 6.96 -3.94
C CYS A 53 9.81 8.22 -3.22
N ALA A 54 9.12 9.34 -3.43
CA ALA A 54 9.40 10.55 -2.68
C ALA A 54 8.71 10.57 -1.30
N PHE A 55 9.35 11.21 -0.34
CA PHE A 55 8.72 11.75 0.87
C PHE A 55 8.94 13.26 0.85
N TYR A 56 7.86 14.00 0.57
CA TYR A 56 7.84 15.47 0.55
C TYR A 56 7.54 16.03 1.94
N CYS A 57 8.43 16.88 2.46
CA CYS A 57 8.25 17.56 3.73
C CYS A 57 8.18 19.06 3.50
N PHE A 58 7.16 19.73 4.05
CA PHE A 58 6.92 21.15 3.79
C PHE A 58 7.39 22.01 4.96
N PHE A 59 8.00 23.15 4.65
CA PHE A 59 8.26 24.21 5.61
C PHE A 59 7.62 25.50 5.11
N VAL A 60 6.60 25.96 5.85
CA VAL A 60 5.90 27.21 5.59
C VAL A 60 6.11 28.17 6.76
N PRO A 61 6.82 29.29 6.56
CA PRO A 61 6.88 30.37 7.55
C PRO A 61 5.47 30.93 7.81
N LEU A 62 5.00 30.83 9.04
CA LEU A 62 3.70 31.37 9.46
C LEU A 62 3.75 32.89 9.71
N LYS A 63 4.95 33.42 9.98
CA LYS A 63 5.20 34.83 10.35
C LYS A 63 6.41 35.33 9.52
N ASP A 64 6.34 36.56 9.00
CA ASP A 64 7.27 37.16 8.02
C ASP A 64 8.72 37.40 8.55
N ASN A 65 8.94 37.15 9.84
CA ASN A 65 10.20 37.25 10.55
C ASN A 65 10.74 35.90 11.08
N VAL A 66 10.21 34.76 10.61
CA VAL A 66 10.71 33.42 11.00
C VAL A 66 12.06 33.13 10.33
N GLN A 67 13.04 32.70 11.13
CA GLN A 67 14.27 32.09 10.65
C GLN A 67 14.14 30.56 10.68
N ILE A 68 14.70 29.86 9.69
CA ILE A 68 14.69 28.39 9.65
C ILE A 68 15.72 27.83 10.67
N ASP A 69 15.26 26.97 11.59
CA ASP A 69 16.14 26.00 12.23
C ASP A 69 16.29 24.74 11.36
N LEU A 70 17.54 24.30 11.20
CA LEU A 70 17.90 23.11 10.42
C LEU A 70 17.96 21.83 11.27
N HIS A 71 17.84 21.92 12.61
CA HIS A 71 17.89 20.75 13.50
C HIS A 71 16.81 19.72 13.16
N PHE A 72 15.59 20.17 12.88
CA PHE A 72 14.44 19.33 12.53
C PHE A 72 14.74 18.30 11.42
N TYR A 73 15.48 18.71 10.39
CA TYR A 73 15.78 17.90 9.22
C TYR A 73 16.80 16.79 9.47
N LYS A 74 17.49 16.78 10.62
CA LYS A 74 18.42 15.69 10.97
C LYS A 74 17.68 14.41 11.40
N ASN A 75 16.42 14.53 11.81
CA ASN A 75 15.66 13.46 12.47
C ASN A 75 14.51 12.92 11.59
N ILE A 76 14.41 13.32 10.32
CA ILE A 76 13.32 12.97 9.39
C ILE A 76 13.87 12.56 8.02
N SER A 77 13.35 11.47 7.45
CA SER A 77 13.90 10.85 6.23
C SER A 77 13.32 11.41 4.92
N CYS A 78 13.12 12.73 4.85
CA CYS A 78 12.56 13.41 3.69
C CYS A 78 13.47 13.25 2.46
N SER A 79 12.90 12.99 1.28
CA SER A 79 13.66 13.00 0.01
C SER A 79 13.59 14.34 -0.71
N ASP A 80 12.52 15.09 -0.45
CA ASP A 80 12.23 16.37 -1.08
C ASP A 80 11.68 17.32 0.01
N ILE A 81 12.28 18.51 0.14
CA ILE A 81 11.81 19.57 1.04
C ILE A 81 11.23 20.68 0.19
N VAL A 82 10.01 21.14 0.53
CA VAL A 82 9.39 22.31 -0.11
C VAL A 82 9.44 23.48 0.86
N TYR A 83 10.25 24.49 0.55
CA TYR A 83 10.26 25.77 1.27
C TYR A 83 9.32 26.75 0.55
N GLY A 84 8.29 27.26 1.22
CA GLY A 84 7.28 28.06 0.53
C GLY A 84 6.30 28.83 1.42
N PHE A 85 5.36 29.57 0.84
CA PHE A 85 5.12 29.75 -0.60
C PHE A 85 5.44 31.18 -1.03
N ALA A 86 6.36 31.32 -1.99
CA ALA A 86 6.58 32.59 -2.67
C ALA A 86 5.37 32.97 -3.52
N GLU A 87 4.97 34.24 -3.49
CA GLU A 87 3.83 34.77 -4.23
C GLU A 87 4.27 35.26 -5.62
N VAL A 88 3.85 34.53 -6.65
CA VAL A 88 4.06 34.86 -8.06
C VAL A 88 3.06 35.91 -8.49
N ASN A 89 3.55 37.06 -8.94
CA ASN A 89 2.77 38.12 -9.57
C ASN A 89 3.47 38.61 -10.85
N ASP A 90 2.76 39.41 -11.64
CA ASP A 90 3.22 39.92 -12.95
C ASP A 90 4.58 40.63 -12.89
N ASN A 91 4.90 41.25 -11.74
CA ASN A 91 6.14 41.99 -11.51
C ASN A 91 7.25 41.14 -10.85
N GLY A 92 6.99 39.92 -10.39
CA GLY A 92 8.01 39.02 -9.85
C GLY A 92 7.54 38.11 -8.71
N LEU A 93 8.45 37.82 -7.80
CA LEU A 93 8.23 36.95 -6.63
C LEU A 93 8.28 37.77 -5.35
N LYS A 94 7.18 37.82 -4.61
CA LYS A 94 7.18 38.21 -3.19
C LYS A 94 7.59 36.97 -2.38
N LEU A 95 8.48 37.14 -1.41
CA LEU A 95 9.14 36.02 -0.73
C LEU A 95 8.34 35.56 0.50
N PRO A 96 8.47 34.30 0.94
CA PRO A 96 7.91 33.81 2.20
C PRO A 96 8.26 34.64 3.44
N THR A 97 9.49 35.16 3.54
CA THR A 97 9.92 36.03 4.66
C THR A 97 10.86 37.15 4.22
N LYS A 98 10.90 38.23 5.01
CA LYS A 98 11.99 39.23 4.96
C LYS A 98 13.39 38.65 5.25
N LEU A 99 13.48 37.49 5.90
CA LEU A 99 14.74 36.83 6.26
C LEU A 99 15.27 35.88 5.16
N ASP A 100 14.58 35.75 4.03
CA ASP A 100 15.00 34.88 2.92
C ASP A 100 16.28 35.37 2.23
N LEU A 101 16.46 36.69 2.12
CA LEU A 101 17.57 37.36 1.42
C LEU A 101 18.29 38.39 2.31
N ILE A 102 18.75 37.99 3.50
CA ILE A 102 19.57 38.85 4.37
C ILE A 102 20.90 39.19 3.67
N PRO A 103 21.31 40.48 3.54
CA PRO A 103 22.50 40.85 2.78
C PRO A 103 23.85 40.45 3.41
N HIS A 104 24.00 40.57 4.74
CA HIS A 104 25.31 40.58 5.40
C HIS A 104 25.35 39.82 6.73
N SER A 105 26.53 39.25 7.04
CA SER A 105 26.91 38.47 8.24
C SER A 105 26.11 37.18 8.54
N TYR A 106 24.79 37.17 8.41
CA TYR A 106 23.94 36.00 8.59
C TYR A 106 23.53 35.39 7.25
N TYR A 107 23.43 34.06 7.19
CA TYR A 107 22.85 33.38 6.02
C TYR A 107 21.32 33.46 6.10
N GLY A 108 20.70 34.09 5.09
CA GLY A 108 19.24 34.12 4.95
C GLY A 108 18.64 32.73 4.67
N ASN A 109 17.34 32.58 4.93
CA ASN A 109 16.63 31.31 4.94
C ASN A 109 16.84 30.46 3.68
N PHE A 110 16.87 31.05 2.49
CA PHE A 110 17.15 30.30 1.26
C PHE A 110 18.52 29.61 1.28
N LYS A 111 19.57 30.30 1.73
CA LYS A 111 20.92 29.73 1.81
C LYS A 111 21.04 28.69 2.92
N LEU A 112 20.31 28.87 4.03
CA LEU A 112 20.21 27.85 5.08
C LEU A 112 19.55 26.58 4.53
N ILE A 113 18.36 26.67 3.95
CA ILE A 113 17.64 25.48 3.49
C ILE A 113 18.32 24.81 2.30
N THR A 114 18.85 25.54 1.31
CA THR A 114 19.54 24.91 0.17
C THR A 114 20.90 24.33 0.54
N SER A 115 21.51 24.72 1.68
CA SER A 115 22.70 24.04 2.22
C SER A 115 22.43 22.59 2.66
N LEU A 116 21.17 22.23 2.95
CA LEU A 116 20.78 20.84 3.20
C LEU A 116 21.02 19.92 2.00
N GLN A 117 21.35 20.43 0.81
CA GLN A 117 21.65 19.67 -0.41
C GLN A 117 23.14 19.30 -0.56
N LEU A 118 24.01 19.74 0.37
CA LEU A 118 25.47 19.61 0.27
C LEU A 118 26.04 18.33 0.92
N ILE A 119 25.20 17.39 1.35
CA ILE A 119 25.59 16.16 2.06
C ILE A 119 25.30 14.95 1.16
N SER A 120 26.11 13.89 1.25
CA SER A 120 26.02 12.75 0.32
C SER A 120 24.70 11.96 0.37
N THR A 121 23.83 12.20 1.35
CA THR A 121 22.51 11.57 1.53
C THR A 121 21.37 12.59 1.53
N SER A 122 21.60 13.78 0.97
CA SER A 122 20.73 14.95 1.13
C SER A 122 19.35 14.85 0.48
N PRO A 123 18.32 15.50 1.09
CA PRO A 123 17.08 15.81 0.41
C PRO A 123 17.30 16.81 -0.73
N ARG A 124 16.46 16.73 -1.77
CA ARG A 124 16.31 17.79 -2.79
C ARG A 124 15.51 18.94 -2.19
N VAL A 125 15.88 20.20 -2.43
CA VAL A 125 15.13 21.35 -1.88
C VAL A 125 14.47 22.13 -3.02
N LEU A 126 13.16 22.30 -2.94
CA LEU A 126 12.32 22.94 -3.94
C LEU A 126 11.74 24.25 -3.40
N LEU A 127 11.60 25.24 -4.28
CA LEU A 127 10.91 26.49 -3.97
C LEU A 127 9.42 26.33 -4.25
N GLY A 128 8.62 26.39 -3.19
CA GLY A 128 7.17 26.47 -3.26
C GLY A 128 6.72 27.83 -3.79
N MET A 129 5.90 27.82 -4.83
CA MET A 129 5.36 29.02 -5.48
C MET A 129 3.84 28.93 -5.56
N LYS A 130 3.13 29.97 -5.10
CA LYS A 130 1.67 30.13 -5.24
C LYS A 130 1.35 31.37 -6.07
N MET A 131 0.21 31.39 -6.74
CA MET A 131 -0.24 32.58 -7.47
C MET A 131 -0.66 33.67 -6.48
N ALA A 132 -0.40 34.94 -6.80
CA ALA A 132 -1.01 36.06 -6.10
C ALA A 132 -2.43 36.31 -6.63
N SER A 133 -3.38 36.67 -5.75
CA SER A 133 -4.78 36.92 -6.13
C SER A 133 -4.99 38.12 -7.07
N ASN A 134 -3.98 38.96 -7.23
CA ASN A 134 -3.94 40.09 -8.17
C ASN A 134 -3.02 39.84 -9.38
N ALA A 135 -2.70 38.59 -9.69
CA ALA A 135 -1.93 38.23 -10.87
C ALA A 135 -2.78 38.20 -12.14
N HIS A 136 -2.22 38.71 -13.24
CA HIS A 136 -2.83 38.70 -14.57
C HIS A 136 -1.93 38.06 -15.64
N PHE A 137 -0.78 37.48 -15.26
CA PHE A 137 0.14 36.78 -16.18
C PHE A 137 -0.43 35.53 -16.87
N LEU A 138 -1.69 35.15 -16.60
CA LEU A 138 -2.44 34.11 -17.32
C LEU A 138 -3.47 34.67 -18.32
N ASP A 139 -3.58 36.00 -18.48
CA ASP A 139 -4.41 36.60 -19.52
C ASP A 139 -3.78 36.39 -20.90
N LEU A 140 -4.48 35.63 -21.77
CA LEU A 140 -4.05 35.37 -23.15
C LEU A 140 -3.94 36.62 -24.02
N LYS A 141 -4.46 37.78 -23.58
CA LYS A 141 -4.25 39.08 -24.24
C LYS A 141 -2.87 39.68 -23.96
N ARG A 142 -2.10 39.11 -23.02
CA ARG A 142 -0.78 39.59 -22.56
C ARG A 142 0.23 38.45 -22.39
N PRO A 143 0.49 37.62 -23.44
CA PRO A 143 1.36 36.44 -23.34
C PRO A 143 2.81 36.78 -22.94
N GLU A 144 3.25 38.02 -23.15
CA GLU A 144 4.54 38.53 -22.69
C GLU A 144 4.66 38.54 -21.16
N LEU A 145 3.56 38.66 -20.41
CA LEU A 145 3.57 38.54 -18.95
C LEU A 145 3.90 37.10 -18.53
N ALA A 146 3.23 36.11 -19.12
CA ALA A 146 3.52 34.68 -18.89
C ALA A 146 4.98 34.35 -19.18
N GLN A 147 5.52 34.85 -20.30
CA GLN A 147 6.92 34.62 -20.68
C GLN A 147 7.92 35.32 -19.74
N ASN A 148 7.61 36.53 -19.26
CA ASN A 148 8.45 37.24 -18.30
C ASN A 148 8.43 36.57 -16.91
N VAL A 149 7.26 36.16 -16.43
CA VAL A 149 7.09 35.50 -15.12
C VAL A 149 7.78 34.14 -15.10
N THR A 150 7.54 33.27 -16.08
CA THR A 150 8.17 31.95 -16.16
C THR A 150 9.70 32.04 -16.22
N ARG A 151 10.25 32.99 -17.00
CA ARG A 151 11.69 33.27 -17.04
C ARG A 151 12.24 33.75 -15.70
N ARG A 152 11.51 34.61 -14.96
CA ARG A 152 11.89 35.05 -13.61
C ARG A 152 11.87 33.89 -12.60
N MET A 153 10.85 33.02 -12.64
CA MET A 153 10.75 31.84 -11.76
C MET A 153 11.95 30.90 -11.92
N VAL A 154 12.30 30.52 -13.17
CA VAL A 154 13.44 29.61 -13.44
C VAL A 154 14.76 30.25 -13.04
N PHE A 155 14.97 31.53 -13.38
CA PHE A 155 16.17 32.28 -12.97
C PHE A 155 16.32 32.34 -11.44
N PHE A 156 15.23 32.62 -10.72
CA PHE A 156 15.25 32.76 -9.26
C PHE A 156 15.54 31.42 -8.56
N THR A 157 14.86 30.35 -9.01
CA THR A 157 15.07 28.97 -8.53
C THR A 157 16.54 28.57 -8.65
N LYS A 158 17.15 28.78 -9.84
CA LYS A 158 18.58 28.53 -10.06
C LYS A 158 19.47 29.41 -9.18
N ARG A 159 19.21 30.73 -9.14
CA ARG A 159 20.07 31.74 -8.46
C ARG A 159 20.29 31.43 -6.99
N TYR A 160 19.31 30.84 -6.30
CA TYR A 160 19.40 30.51 -4.87
C TYR A 160 19.62 29.01 -4.58
N GLY A 161 19.90 28.21 -5.63
CA GLY A 161 20.34 26.83 -5.50
C GLY A 161 19.22 25.81 -5.27
N PHE A 162 17.98 26.11 -5.63
CA PHE A 162 16.87 25.17 -5.51
C PHE A 162 16.91 24.11 -6.62
N SER A 163 16.65 22.85 -6.26
CA SER A 163 16.55 21.70 -7.18
C SER A 163 15.25 21.64 -7.98
N GLY A 164 14.29 22.53 -7.75
CA GLY A 164 13.02 22.54 -8.47
C GLY A 164 11.99 23.56 -7.96
N ILE A 165 10.83 23.55 -8.63
CA ILE A 165 9.66 24.38 -8.31
C ILE A 165 8.51 23.45 -7.92
N PHE A 166 7.84 23.77 -6.81
CA PHE A 166 6.57 23.18 -6.43
C PHE A 166 5.46 24.23 -6.63
N LEU A 167 4.50 23.95 -7.50
CA LEU A 167 3.49 24.92 -7.95
C LEU A 167 2.15 24.64 -7.25
N LYS A 168 1.71 25.53 -6.35
CA LYS A 168 0.36 25.51 -5.75
C LYS A 168 -0.43 26.72 -6.25
N PHE A 169 -1.06 26.57 -7.41
CA PHE A 169 -2.07 27.50 -7.89
C PHE A 169 -3.46 26.96 -7.50
N ASP A 170 -4.47 27.82 -7.50
CA ASP A 170 -5.84 27.45 -7.17
C ASP A 170 -6.42 26.49 -8.22
N SER A 171 -7.24 25.53 -7.80
CA SER A 171 -7.58 24.37 -8.64
C SER A 171 -8.51 24.68 -9.82
N ASP A 172 -9.19 25.83 -9.80
CA ASP A 172 -9.96 26.37 -10.93
C ASP A 172 -9.04 26.96 -12.02
N VAL A 173 -7.94 27.60 -11.64
CA VAL A 173 -6.92 28.15 -12.55
C VAL A 173 -6.37 27.07 -13.49
N LEU A 174 -6.26 25.83 -12.99
CA LEU A 174 -5.84 24.65 -13.75
C LEU A 174 -6.78 24.28 -14.92
N LEU A 175 -8.00 24.84 -14.95
CA LEU A 175 -8.98 24.71 -16.03
C LEU A 175 -8.90 25.87 -17.05
N THR A 176 -8.02 26.86 -16.87
CA THR A 176 -7.88 27.96 -17.83
C THR A 176 -7.03 27.57 -19.06
N PRO A 177 -7.28 28.15 -20.25
CA PRO A 177 -6.35 28.08 -21.37
C PRO A 177 -5.03 28.82 -21.11
N GLY A 178 -5.05 29.89 -20.30
CA GLY A 178 -3.86 30.63 -19.89
C GLY A 178 -2.86 29.78 -19.09
N PHE A 179 -3.36 28.93 -18.19
CA PHE A 179 -2.52 27.97 -17.45
C PHE A 179 -1.85 26.94 -18.39
N GLU A 180 -2.55 26.50 -19.44
CA GLU A 180 -1.96 25.58 -20.44
C GLU A 180 -0.78 26.24 -21.17
N GLN A 181 -0.94 27.47 -21.68
CA GLN A 181 0.17 28.24 -22.26
C GLN A 181 1.32 28.50 -21.26
N PHE A 182 1.00 28.80 -20.00
CA PHE A 182 1.99 29.05 -18.95
C PHE A 182 2.83 27.80 -18.64
N VAL A 183 2.23 26.61 -18.60
CA VAL A 183 2.93 25.33 -18.39
C VAL A 183 3.90 25.04 -19.53
N GLU A 184 3.50 25.30 -20.78
CA GLU A 184 4.38 25.14 -21.95
C GLU A 184 5.59 26.08 -21.88
N LEU A 185 5.36 27.38 -21.60
CA LEU A 185 6.42 28.38 -21.46
C LEU A 185 7.39 28.05 -20.31
N LEU A 186 6.87 27.64 -19.15
CA LEU A 186 7.67 27.25 -17.98
C LEU A 186 8.51 26.00 -18.27
N GLY A 187 7.89 25.00 -18.88
CA GLY A 187 8.54 23.77 -19.30
C GLY A 187 9.66 24.02 -20.31
N ASP A 188 9.45 24.91 -21.28
CA ASP A 188 10.46 25.25 -22.27
C ASP A 188 11.62 26.06 -21.69
N GLU A 189 11.40 26.98 -20.75
CA GLU A 189 12.52 27.66 -20.09
C GLU A 189 13.33 26.69 -19.20
N ILE A 190 12.70 25.73 -18.54
CA ILE A 190 13.39 24.63 -17.82
C ILE A 190 14.21 23.77 -18.80
N LYS A 191 13.66 23.42 -19.98
CA LYS A 191 14.39 22.68 -21.04
C LYS A 191 15.61 23.48 -21.53
N LYS A 192 15.46 24.80 -21.77
CA LYS A 192 16.55 25.70 -22.17
C LYS A 192 17.65 25.77 -21.11
N GLU A 193 17.28 25.91 -19.84
CA GLU A 193 18.27 26.05 -18.77
C GLU A 193 19.02 24.75 -18.46
N LYS A 194 18.39 23.57 -18.62
CA LYS A 194 19.11 22.29 -18.62
C LYS A 194 20.19 22.25 -19.70
N LYS A 195 19.87 22.67 -20.93
CA LYS A 195 20.84 22.71 -22.05
C LYS A 195 22.00 23.70 -21.81
N ARG A 196 21.74 24.84 -21.17
CA ARG A 196 22.76 25.88 -20.90
C ARG A 196 23.71 25.53 -19.75
N SER A 197 23.22 24.87 -18.71
CA SER A 197 23.94 24.75 -17.44
C SER A 197 24.64 23.41 -17.22
N GLY A 198 24.24 22.34 -17.92
CA GLY A 198 24.77 20.99 -17.71
C GLY A 198 24.43 20.37 -16.34
N MET A 199 23.70 21.08 -15.47
CA MET A 199 23.40 20.64 -14.10
C MET A 199 22.22 19.65 -14.06
N ARG A 200 21.96 19.08 -12.87
CA ARG A 200 20.77 18.27 -12.59
C ARG A 200 19.49 18.96 -13.10
N LYS A 201 18.58 18.17 -13.67
CA LYS A 201 17.27 18.66 -14.13
C LYS A 201 16.53 19.32 -12.96
N LEU A 202 16.14 20.59 -13.11
CA LEU A 202 15.17 21.22 -12.21
C LEU A 202 13.86 20.44 -12.24
N ARG A 203 13.39 19.98 -11.08
CA ARG A 203 12.10 19.28 -10.97
C ARG A 203 10.95 20.28 -11.03
N LEU A 204 9.84 19.89 -11.65
CA LEU A 204 8.60 20.66 -11.63
C LEU A 204 7.46 19.80 -11.09
N ILE A 205 6.81 20.23 -10.00
CA ILE A 205 5.71 19.51 -9.33
C ILE A 205 4.44 20.38 -9.37
N LEU A 206 3.29 19.80 -9.73
CA LEU A 206 1.99 20.47 -9.68
C LEU A 206 1.19 20.00 -8.46
N SER A 207 0.72 20.92 -7.62
CA SER A 207 -0.28 20.63 -6.60
C SER A 207 -1.69 20.62 -7.20
N ILE A 208 -2.51 19.66 -6.78
CA ILE A 208 -3.93 19.54 -7.13
C ILE A 208 -4.70 19.28 -5.84
N SER A 209 -5.75 20.05 -5.56
CA SER A 209 -6.61 19.82 -4.38
C SER A 209 -7.45 18.57 -4.57
N SER A 210 -7.50 17.67 -3.57
CA SER A 210 -8.12 16.34 -3.71
C SER A 210 -9.56 16.40 -4.22
N ASN A 211 -10.38 17.22 -3.57
CA ASN A 211 -11.78 17.50 -3.91
C ASN A 211 -12.01 18.09 -5.33
N TRP A 212 -10.98 18.64 -5.97
CA TRP A 212 -11.03 19.20 -7.33
C TRP A 212 -10.66 18.22 -8.45
N VAL A 213 -10.10 17.03 -8.14
CA VAL A 213 -9.65 16.07 -9.18
C VAL A 213 -10.75 15.74 -10.19
N LYS A 214 -11.99 15.53 -9.73
CA LYS A 214 -13.19 15.31 -10.55
C LYS A 214 -13.42 16.34 -11.68
N TYR A 215 -12.85 17.53 -11.58
CA TYR A 215 -12.89 18.56 -12.62
C TYR A 215 -11.63 18.57 -13.49
N VAL A 216 -10.44 18.47 -12.87
CA VAL A 216 -9.16 18.67 -13.57
C VAL A 216 -8.55 17.41 -14.21
N TYR A 217 -8.94 16.20 -13.77
CA TYR A 217 -8.28 14.93 -14.13
C TYR A 217 -8.06 14.70 -15.63
N ARG A 218 -9.02 15.16 -16.48
CA ARG A 218 -8.96 15.00 -17.95
C ARG A 218 -7.87 15.84 -18.62
N ARG A 219 -7.35 16.89 -17.96
CA ARG A 219 -6.28 17.74 -18.51
C ARG A 219 -4.89 17.30 -18.05
N MET A 220 -4.78 16.66 -16.88
CA MET A 220 -3.49 16.29 -16.30
C MET A 220 -2.59 15.42 -17.20
N PRO A 221 -3.11 14.48 -18.03
CA PRO A 221 -2.30 13.76 -19.00
C PRO A 221 -1.58 14.65 -20.03
N LYS A 222 -2.16 15.80 -20.43
CA LYS A 222 -1.45 16.78 -21.28
C LYS A 222 -0.20 17.33 -20.59
N PHE A 223 -0.29 17.53 -19.29
CA PHE A 223 0.75 18.14 -18.47
C PHE A 223 1.83 17.15 -18.03
N ASP A 224 1.62 15.84 -18.21
CA ASP A 224 2.54 14.79 -17.78
C ASP A 224 3.96 14.95 -18.37
N ALA A 225 4.07 15.41 -19.62
CA ALA A 225 5.36 15.67 -20.28
C ALA A 225 6.18 16.80 -19.63
N TYR A 226 5.53 17.67 -18.85
CA TYR A 226 6.13 18.85 -18.22
C TYR A 226 6.44 18.63 -16.73
N PHE A 227 5.55 17.95 -16.00
CA PHE A 227 5.69 17.72 -14.55
C PHE A 227 6.38 16.39 -14.22
N ASP A 228 7.30 16.45 -13.26
CA ASP A 228 7.96 15.29 -12.65
C ASP A 228 7.05 14.54 -11.68
N ALA A 229 6.08 15.22 -11.08
CA ALA A 229 5.06 14.64 -10.22
C ALA A 229 3.81 15.53 -10.10
N PHE A 230 2.68 14.92 -9.77
CA PHE A 230 1.43 15.57 -9.40
C PHE A 230 1.16 15.29 -7.91
N TYR A 231 1.06 16.34 -7.10
CA TYR A 231 0.86 16.26 -5.66
C TYR A 231 -0.62 16.43 -5.32
N LEU A 232 -1.25 15.36 -4.84
CA LEU A 232 -2.64 15.36 -4.40
C LEU A 232 -2.71 15.92 -2.98
N TRP A 233 -3.24 17.13 -2.83
CA TRP A 233 -3.33 17.84 -1.56
C TRP A 233 -4.63 17.49 -0.83
N ALA A 234 -4.52 16.78 0.29
CA ALA A 234 -5.67 16.40 1.11
C ALA A 234 -6.21 17.54 1.99
N GLY A 235 -5.32 18.28 2.66
CA GLY A 235 -5.66 19.22 3.75
C GLY A 235 -6.38 20.52 3.37
N GLU A 236 -6.91 20.63 2.15
CA GLU A 236 -7.69 21.80 1.71
C GLU A 236 -9.18 21.56 1.93
N ILE A 237 -9.84 22.47 2.66
CA ILE A 237 -11.23 22.31 3.10
C ILE A 237 -12.15 22.12 1.88
N SER A 238 -13.25 21.38 2.05
CA SER A 238 -14.34 21.37 1.08
C SER A 238 -15.19 22.65 1.11
N SER A 239 -14.57 23.80 1.39
CA SER A 239 -15.18 25.12 1.28
C SER A 239 -15.29 25.47 -0.21
N ASN A 240 -16.47 25.23 -0.80
CA ASN A 240 -16.86 25.95 -1.99
C ASN A 240 -16.73 27.45 -1.71
N SER A 241 -16.40 28.28 -2.70
CA SER A 241 -16.27 29.73 -2.54
C SER A 241 -17.55 30.46 -2.07
N GLU A 242 -18.68 29.76 -2.02
CA GLU A 242 -19.97 30.24 -1.47
C GLU A 242 -20.10 30.02 0.06
N PHE A 243 -19.37 29.06 0.64
CA PHE A 243 -19.52 28.63 2.04
C PHE A 243 -18.15 28.42 2.72
N PRO A 244 -17.67 29.39 3.52
CA PRO A 244 -16.35 29.32 4.17
C PRO A 244 -16.30 28.34 5.36
N ILE A 245 -17.46 27.91 5.87
CA ILE A 245 -17.60 26.93 6.96
C ILE A 245 -18.42 25.76 6.41
N PRO A 246 -17.96 24.49 6.53
CA PRO A 246 -18.76 23.33 6.15
C PRO A 246 -19.92 23.15 7.14
N SER A 247 -21.09 22.69 6.70
CA SER A 247 -22.25 22.49 7.60
C SER A 247 -22.11 21.30 8.57
N VAL A 248 -21.15 20.40 8.33
CA VAL A 248 -20.85 19.23 9.17
C VAL A 248 -19.33 19.10 9.31
N ALA A 249 -18.86 18.66 10.47
CA ALA A 249 -17.43 18.52 10.75
C ALA A 249 -16.79 17.46 9.82
N VAL A 250 -15.74 17.87 9.09
CA VAL A 250 -15.05 17.02 8.10
C VAL A 250 -13.74 16.52 8.70
N PRO A 251 -13.49 15.19 8.72
CA PRO A 251 -12.25 14.65 9.28
C PRO A 251 -11.05 14.85 8.36
N VAL A 252 -9.86 14.80 8.94
CA VAL A 252 -8.62 15.06 8.20
C VAL A 252 -8.20 13.86 7.34
N ASP A 253 -7.80 14.15 6.10
CA ASP A 253 -7.28 13.20 5.12
C ASP A 253 -8.05 11.87 5.01
N PRO A 254 -9.36 11.87 4.74
CA PRO A 254 -10.13 10.64 4.71
C PRO A 254 -9.74 9.78 3.51
N LEU A 255 -9.38 8.54 3.78
CA LEU A 255 -8.95 7.59 2.76
C LEU A 255 -10.13 7.19 1.88
N HIS A 256 -11.21 6.71 2.50
CA HIS A 256 -12.45 6.32 1.83
C HIS A 256 -13.64 7.16 2.32
N ASN A 257 -14.79 6.99 1.68
CA ASN A 257 -16.03 7.64 2.10
C ASN A 257 -16.66 6.93 3.31
N SER A 258 -17.46 7.66 4.08
CA SER A 258 -18.23 7.13 5.20
C SER A 258 -19.56 7.89 5.32
N GLU A 259 -20.19 7.87 6.50
CA GLU A 259 -21.41 8.66 6.76
C GLU A 259 -21.08 10.14 6.99
N LEU A 260 -19.87 10.46 7.48
CA LEU A 260 -19.37 11.85 7.62
C LEU A 260 -18.56 12.33 6.41
N VAL A 261 -17.97 11.41 5.63
CA VAL A 261 -17.09 11.75 4.50
C VAL A 261 -17.81 11.56 3.16
N PRO A 262 -18.12 12.64 2.43
CA PRO A 262 -18.67 12.55 1.08
C PRO A 262 -17.71 11.88 0.10
N LEU A 263 -18.27 11.15 -0.86
CA LEU A 263 -17.51 10.40 -1.87
C LEU A 263 -16.57 11.27 -2.74
N LYS A 264 -16.81 12.59 -2.82
CA LYS A 264 -15.94 13.56 -3.51
C LYS A 264 -14.65 13.90 -2.76
N ASP A 265 -14.58 13.66 -1.46
CA ASP A 265 -13.48 14.11 -0.59
C ASP A 265 -12.52 12.96 -0.22
N SER A 266 -12.90 11.70 -0.50
CA SER A 266 -12.06 10.49 -0.36
C SER A 266 -10.77 10.59 -1.19
N LEU A 267 -9.63 10.49 -0.50
CA LEU A 267 -8.31 10.47 -1.13
C LEU A 267 -8.11 9.28 -2.06
N ALA A 268 -8.56 8.09 -1.66
CA ALA A 268 -8.44 6.90 -2.49
C ALA A 268 -9.17 7.10 -3.83
N ARG A 269 -10.44 7.55 -3.80
CA ARG A 269 -11.19 7.81 -5.03
C ARG A 269 -10.50 8.85 -5.91
N ASN A 270 -10.01 9.95 -5.34
CA ASN A 270 -9.42 11.03 -6.13
C ASN A 270 -8.05 10.65 -6.72
N ALA A 271 -7.22 9.92 -5.97
CA ALA A 271 -5.97 9.35 -6.48
C ALA A 271 -6.21 8.33 -7.61
N GLU A 272 -7.16 7.40 -7.43
CA GLU A 272 -7.56 6.43 -8.45
C GLU A 272 -8.15 7.12 -9.69
N HIS A 273 -8.93 8.19 -9.52
CA HIS A 273 -9.52 8.94 -10.65
C HIS A 273 -8.48 9.72 -11.45
N LEU A 274 -7.40 10.18 -10.79
CA LEU A 274 -6.24 10.78 -11.45
C LEU A 274 -5.40 9.73 -12.17
N ALA A 275 -5.15 8.57 -11.55
CA ALA A 275 -4.43 7.46 -12.17
C ALA A 275 -5.17 6.93 -13.42
N GLY A 276 -6.47 6.66 -13.27
CA GLY A 276 -7.36 6.23 -14.34
C GLY A 276 -7.60 7.25 -15.46
N SER A 277 -7.10 8.49 -15.34
CA SER A 277 -7.09 9.46 -16.45
C SER A 277 -5.92 9.26 -17.42
N GLY A 278 -4.91 8.46 -17.02
CA GLY A 278 -3.67 8.24 -17.76
C GLY A 278 -2.43 8.85 -17.10
N VAL A 279 -2.56 9.50 -15.94
CA VAL A 279 -1.39 9.94 -15.15
C VAL A 279 -0.75 8.73 -14.48
N PRO A 280 0.55 8.45 -14.67
CA PRO A 280 1.18 7.28 -14.06
C PRO A 280 1.15 7.31 -12.53
N ARG A 281 0.72 6.21 -11.87
CA ARG A 281 0.71 6.05 -10.40
C ARG A 281 2.02 6.54 -9.75
N LYS A 282 3.16 6.13 -10.31
CA LYS A 282 4.53 6.52 -9.92
C LYS A 282 4.87 8.02 -9.97
N LYS A 283 3.98 8.88 -10.51
CA LYS A 283 4.07 10.35 -10.51
C LYS A 283 3.06 11.01 -9.58
N ILE A 284 2.03 10.31 -9.13
CA ILE A 284 1.05 10.83 -8.18
C ILE A 284 1.63 10.69 -6.78
N ILE A 285 1.67 11.79 -6.03
CA ILE A 285 2.13 11.87 -4.64
C ILE A 285 0.91 12.13 -3.77
N ILE A 286 0.71 11.35 -2.71
CA ILE A 286 -0.42 11.54 -1.80
C ILE A 286 0.02 12.42 -0.62
N GLY A 287 -0.48 13.65 -0.59
CA GLY A 287 -0.15 14.63 0.45
C GLY A 287 -1.15 14.62 1.59
N LEU A 288 -0.71 14.20 2.77
CA LEU A 288 -1.48 14.22 4.02
C LEU A 288 -1.15 15.49 4.84
N SER A 289 -2.05 15.83 5.75
CA SER A 289 -1.94 16.90 6.73
C SER A 289 -1.30 16.41 8.03
N THR A 290 -0.46 17.24 8.64
CA THR A 290 -0.13 17.14 10.07
C THR A 290 -1.07 18.00 10.93
N TRP A 291 -1.63 19.06 10.33
CA TRP A 291 -2.58 19.96 10.95
C TRP A 291 -3.90 19.26 11.27
N THR A 292 -4.39 19.50 12.47
CA THR A 292 -5.71 19.15 12.98
C THR A 292 -6.78 20.00 12.28
N ARG A 293 -7.95 19.42 12.00
CA ARG A 293 -9.19 20.17 11.73
C ARG A 293 -10.03 20.27 12.99
N SER A 294 -10.49 21.47 13.33
CA SER A 294 -11.11 21.77 14.63
C SER A 294 -12.32 22.71 14.50
N TYR A 295 -13.47 22.26 15.01
CA TYR A 295 -14.77 22.91 14.87
C TYR A 295 -15.46 23.03 16.23
N PHE A 296 -16.20 24.12 16.46
CA PHE A 296 -17.27 24.14 17.45
C PHE A 296 -18.51 23.53 16.79
N ILE A 297 -19.14 22.56 17.46
CA ILE A 297 -20.24 21.75 16.93
C ILE A 297 -21.48 21.81 17.81
N ARG A 298 -22.65 21.81 17.17
CA ARG A 298 -23.94 21.71 17.84
C ARG A 298 -24.42 20.26 17.82
N LYS A 299 -24.81 19.75 18.99
CA LYS A 299 -25.44 18.44 19.10
C LYS A 299 -26.92 18.55 18.70
N ASN A 300 -27.23 18.05 17.52
CA ASN A 300 -28.59 17.95 16.98
C ASN A 300 -29.15 16.56 17.33
N GLU A 301 -30.37 16.45 17.90
CA GLU A 301 -30.94 15.13 18.27
C GLU A 301 -31.64 14.41 17.11
N GLU A 302 -32.00 15.13 16.04
CA GLU A 302 -32.57 14.56 14.81
C GLU A 302 -31.46 14.10 13.84
N SER A 303 -30.31 14.79 13.83
CA SER A 303 -29.16 14.48 12.98
C SER A 303 -28.05 13.76 13.74
N LYS A 304 -27.64 12.58 13.24
CA LYS A 304 -26.46 11.84 13.76
C LYS A 304 -25.12 12.48 13.39
N MET A 305 -25.11 13.59 12.65
CA MET A 305 -23.91 14.23 12.13
C MET A 305 -23.57 15.48 12.96
N PRO A 306 -22.30 15.73 13.31
CA PRO A 306 -21.88 16.91 14.07
C PRO A 306 -22.02 18.18 13.20
N GLU A 307 -23.10 18.92 13.42
CA GLU A 307 -23.40 20.21 12.77
C GLU A 307 -22.39 21.26 13.24
N VAL A 308 -21.75 22.00 12.33
CA VAL A 308 -20.72 22.98 12.68
C VAL A 308 -21.33 24.35 12.92
N GLU A 309 -21.00 24.94 14.06
CA GLU A 309 -21.40 26.29 14.43
C GLU A 309 -20.31 27.32 14.09
N SER A 310 -19.03 27.01 14.36
CA SER A 310 -17.90 27.87 13.97
C SER A 310 -16.57 27.13 13.90
N LEU A 311 -15.52 27.82 13.44
CA LEU A 311 -14.15 27.32 13.35
C LEU A 311 -13.37 27.67 14.63
N VAL A 312 -12.57 26.75 15.15
CA VAL A 312 -11.70 27.01 16.32
C VAL A 312 -10.51 27.88 15.91
N TYR A 313 -10.09 28.78 16.81
CA TYR A 313 -8.92 29.65 16.66
C TYR A 313 -7.67 29.00 17.27
N SER A 314 -6.52 29.08 16.58
CA SER A 314 -5.21 28.73 17.15
C SER A 314 -4.55 29.96 17.78
N GLU A 315 -4.25 29.91 19.08
CA GLU A 315 -3.54 31.00 19.77
C GLU A 315 -2.04 31.03 19.43
N ASP A 316 -1.39 29.89 19.17
CA ASP A 316 0.05 29.86 18.81
C ASP A 316 0.28 30.33 17.36
N SER A 317 -0.41 29.70 16.42
CA SER A 317 -0.23 29.98 14.99
C SER A 317 -0.96 31.25 14.54
N GLY A 318 -2.02 31.64 15.25
CA GLY A 318 -2.90 32.76 14.90
C GLY A 318 -3.91 32.44 13.80
N GLN A 319 -4.10 31.16 13.44
CA GLN A 319 -4.98 30.72 12.36
C GLN A 319 -6.46 30.71 12.77
N THR A 320 -7.32 31.13 11.85
CA THR A 320 -8.78 31.29 12.03
C THR A 320 -9.61 30.33 11.15
N ASP A 321 -8.98 29.43 10.40
CA ASP A 321 -9.65 28.51 9.46
C ASP A 321 -10.00 27.13 10.09
N GLY A 322 -9.94 27.02 11.42
CA GLY A 322 -10.12 25.73 12.10
C GLY A 322 -8.96 24.77 11.86
N THR A 323 -7.73 25.30 11.75
CA THR A 323 -6.50 24.51 11.88
C THR A 323 -5.83 24.72 13.23
N LEU A 324 -5.39 23.61 13.83
CA LEU A 324 -4.47 23.59 14.97
C LEU A 324 -3.27 22.70 14.63
N GLY A 325 -2.09 22.98 15.16
CA GLY A 325 -0.96 22.05 15.12
C GLY A 325 -1.25 20.77 15.90
N TYR A 326 -0.62 19.65 15.55
CA TYR A 326 -0.72 18.41 16.32
C TYR A 326 -0.30 18.63 17.79
N HIS A 327 0.70 19.49 18.02
CA HIS A 327 1.17 19.88 19.34
C HIS A 327 0.16 20.67 20.19
N GLU A 328 -0.85 21.31 19.59
CA GLU A 328 -1.93 21.98 20.35
C GLU A 328 -2.97 20.96 20.88
N VAL A 329 -3.11 19.79 20.26
CA VAL A 329 -4.19 18.82 20.55
C VAL A 329 -3.74 17.48 21.11
N CYS A 330 -2.49 17.06 20.89
CA CYS A 330 -1.99 15.75 21.34
C CYS A 330 -2.10 15.52 22.86
N HIS A 331 -2.03 16.60 23.64
CA HIS A 331 -2.20 16.61 25.09
C HIS A 331 -3.59 16.20 25.56
N LEU A 332 -4.62 16.36 24.72
CA LEU A 332 -6.00 16.01 25.02
C LEU A 332 -6.19 14.48 25.14
N LEU A 333 -5.22 13.68 24.68
CA LEU A 333 -5.19 12.23 24.78
C LEU A 333 -4.50 11.71 26.06
N ASP A 334 -4.01 12.58 26.97
CA ASP A 334 -3.27 12.11 28.15
C ASP A 334 -4.18 11.36 29.16
N SER A 335 -3.57 10.33 29.75
CA SER A 335 -4.05 9.34 30.71
C SER A 335 -4.84 9.84 31.94
N LYS A 336 -4.87 11.15 32.18
CA LYS A 336 -5.71 11.80 33.19
C LYS A 336 -7.18 11.85 32.74
N ASN A 337 -7.43 12.04 31.44
CA ASN A 337 -8.76 12.17 30.87
C ASN A 337 -9.34 10.80 30.46
N LYS A 338 -9.43 9.85 31.40
CA LYS A 338 -9.84 8.45 31.16
C LYS A 338 -11.21 8.22 30.51
N HIS A 339 -12.00 9.28 30.31
CA HIS A 339 -13.30 9.25 29.64
C HIS A 339 -13.26 9.77 28.19
N GLN A 340 -12.15 10.37 27.75
CA GLN A 340 -11.99 10.91 26.40
C GLN A 340 -11.36 9.84 25.50
N GLN A 341 -12.21 9.09 24.79
CA GLN A 341 -11.78 8.10 23.81
C GLN A 341 -11.65 8.73 22.43
N LEU A 342 -10.48 8.58 21.79
CA LEU A 342 -10.30 8.89 20.37
C LEU A 342 -11.22 7.98 19.55
N HIS A 343 -12.20 8.56 18.86
CA HIS A 343 -13.09 7.84 17.96
C HIS A 343 -12.34 7.51 16.66
N TYR A 344 -12.59 6.32 16.12
CA TYR A 344 -11.96 5.79 14.91
C TYR A 344 -13.03 5.32 13.92
N ASP A 345 -13.20 6.07 12.83
CA ASP A 345 -14.01 5.65 11.69
C ASP A 345 -13.18 4.72 10.80
N ASN A 346 -13.39 3.42 10.98
CA ASN A 346 -12.72 2.37 10.22
C ASN A 346 -13.20 2.23 8.76
N ARG A 347 -14.20 3.00 8.31
CA ARG A 347 -14.54 3.11 6.89
C ARG A 347 -13.68 4.19 6.23
N SER A 348 -13.66 5.41 6.77
CA SER A 348 -12.87 6.49 6.19
C SER A 348 -11.38 6.44 6.54
N GLU A 349 -10.96 5.58 7.47
CA GLU A 349 -9.64 5.56 8.09
C GLU A 349 -9.28 6.91 8.73
N THR A 350 -10.19 7.45 9.53
CA THR A 350 -9.99 8.74 10.22
C THR A 350 -10.22 8.66 11.72
N THR A 351 -9.60 9.60 12.43
CA THR A 351 -9.66 9.74 13.89
C THR A 351 -10.27 11.08 14.27
N SER A 352 -11.15 11.08 15.26
CA SER A 352 -11.77 12.29 15.80
C SER A 352 -11.95 12.24 17.31
N LEU A 353 -11.85 13.39 17.97
CA LEU A 353 -12.02 13.57 19.40
C LEU A 353 -13.11 14.63 19.64
N ILE A 354 -13.97 14.41 20.64
CA ILE A 354 -15.01 15.37 21.03
C ILE A 354 -14.84 15.70 22.51
N ILE A 355 -14.79 16.98 22.83
CA ILE A 355 -14.69 17.51 24.19
C ILE A 355 -15.73 18.62 24.30
N GLU A 356 -16.76 18.41 25.11
CA GLU A 356 -17.89 19.33 25.26
C GLU A 356 -18.56 19.65 23.90
N ASP A 357 -18.42 20.87 23.38
CA ASP A 357 -18.88 21.28 22.05
C ASP A 357 -17.75 21.36 21.00
N GLN A 358 -16.52 21.04 21.37
CA GLN A 358 -15.34 21.09 20.48
C GLN A 358 -15.07 19.72 19.84
N TRP A 359 -14.95 19.72 18.51
CA TRP A 359 -14.65 18.55 17.70
C TRP A 359 -13.30 18.72 17.01
N TYR A 360 -12.45 17.70 17.11
CA TYR A 360 -11.11 17.68 16.53
C TYR A 360 -10.94 16.45 15.64
N SER A 361 -10.22 16.58 14.52
CA SER A 361 -9.72 15.44 13.74
C SER A 361 -8.30 15.69 13.29
N PHE A 362 -7.41 14.79 13.67
CA PHE A 362 -5.98 14.83 13.38
C PHE A 362 -5.50 13.41 13.03
N ASN A 363 -4.40 13.31 12.29
CA ASN A 363 -3.67 12.05 12.18
C ASN A 363 -2.93 11.81 13.49
N GLU A 364 -3.18 10.69 14.16
CA GLU A 364 -2.48 10.29 15.38
C GLU A 364 -1.28 9.39 15.00
N PRO A 365 -0.04 9.71 15.42
CA PRO A 365 1.14 8.85 15.24
C PRO A 365 0.90 7.43 15.73
N GLU A 366 1.44 6.45 15.01
CA GLU A 366 1.31 5.00 15.24
C GLU A 366 -0.13 4.42 15.25
N HIS A 367 -1.18 5.23 15.27
CA HIS A 367 -2.57 4.75 15.26
C HIS A 367 -2.95 4.11 13.91
N ALA A 368 -3.79 3.07 13.97
CA ALA A 368 -4.19 2.25 12.83
C ALA A 368 -4.66 3.09 11.63
N ALA A 369 -5.54 4.08 11.87
CA ALA A 369 -6.03 5.01 10.84
C ALA A 369 -4.91 5.68 10.01
N PHE A 370 -3.82 6.12 10.65
CA PHE A 370 -2.71 6.75 9.95
C PHE A 370 -1.84 5.70 9.25
N ILE A 371 -1.51 4.59 9.93
CA ILE A 371 -0.74 3.48 9.36
C ILE A 371 -1.41 2.89 8.12
N HIS A 372 -2.74 2.73 8.13
CA HIS A 372 -3.51 2.24 6.99
C HIS A 372 -3.46 3.19 5.78
N LYS A 373 -3.39 4.51 5.99
CA LYS A 373 -3.09 5.47 4.90
C LYS A 373 -1.70 5.22 4.32
N LEU A 374 -0.67 5.07 5.16
CA LEU A 374 0.71 4.82 4.71
C LEU A 374 0.83 3.51 3.91
N ASP A 375 0.24 2.43 4.42
CA ASP A 375 0.18 1.15 3.71
C ASP A 375 -0.66 1.26 2.43
N TRP A 376 -1.81 1.95 2.43
CA TRP A 376 -2.62 2.14 1.22
C TRP A 376 -1.84 2.85 0.11
N ILE A 377 -1.17 3.98 0.43
CA ILE A 377 -0.36 4.75 -0.55
C ILE A 377 0.77 3.88 -1.12
N SER A 378 1.43 3.11 -0.25
CA SER A 378 2.50 2.17 -0.63
C SER A 378 1.98 1.02 -1.51
N ASN A 379 0.81 0.46 -1.18
CA ASN A 379 0.26 -0.74 -1.80
C ASN A 379 -0.35 -0.51 -3.20
N HIS A 380 -0.67 0.75 -3.54
CA HIS A 380 -1.21 1.17 -4.85
C HIS A 380 -0.14 1.85 -5.72
N GLU A 381 1.14 1.52 -5.49
CA GLU A 381 2.31 1.90 -6.29
C GLU A 381 2.45 3.41 -6.61
N PHE A 382 1.97 4.27 -5.70
CA PHE A 382 2.05 5.71 -5.87
C PHE A 382 3.50 6.23 -5.79
N GLY A 383 3.75 7.35 -6.46
CA GLY A 383 5.08 7.97 -6.58
C GLY A 383 5.68 8.48 -5.27
N GLY A 384 4.88 8.57 -4.21
CA GLY A 384 5.32 8.97 -2.89
C GLY A 384 4.21 9.48 -1.99
N ILE A 385 4.64 9.98 -0.84
CA ILE A 385 3.83 10.65 0.17
C ILE A 385 4.35 12.07 0.39
N GLY A 386 3.50 12.96 0.92
CA GLY A 386 3.96 14.18 1.56
C GLY A 386 3.25 14.47 2.87
N LEU A 387 3.89 15.24 3.73
CA LEU A 387 3.31 15.80 4.95
C LEU A 387 3.35 17.33 4.91
N PHE A 388 2.17 17.94 4.94
CA PHE A 388 2.00 19.38 5.13
C PHE A 388 1.60 19.64 6.59
N SER A 389 2.44 20.19 7.46
CA SER A 389 3.84 20.63 7.28
C SER A 389 4.64 20.46 8.58
N ILE A 390 5.95 20.72 8.57
CA ILE A 390 6.82 20.63 9.76
C ILE A 390 6.29 21.49 10.94
N GLN A 391 5.65 22.62 10.64
CA GLN A 391 5.02 23.50 11.64
C GLN A 391 3.79 22.88 12.31
N GLY A 392 3.02 22.06 11.58
CA GLY A 392 1.77 21.48 12.07
C GLY A 392 1.94 20.13 12.76
N ASP A 393 3.15 19.59 12.84
CA ASP A 393 3.49 18.40 13.64
C ASP A 393 3.87 18.86 15.07
N ASP A 394 4.70 18.11 15.81
CA ASP A 394 5.31 18.58 17.07
C ASP A 394 6.81 18.90 16.92
N PRO A 395 7.20 20.09 16.43
CA PRO A 395 8.60 20.46 16.26
C PRO A 395 9.35 20.73 17.57
N LEU A 396 8.66 20.87 18.71
CA LEU A 396 9.28 21.25 20.00
C LEU A 396 9.27 20.12 21.04
N ASN A 397 8.67 18.96 20.73
CA ASN A 397 8.44 17.85 21.66
C ASN A 397 7.49 18.22 22.83
N ASN A 398 6.51 19.08 22.56
CA ASN A 398 5.44 19.40 23.50
C ASN A 398 4.67 18.14 23.92
N CYS A 399 4.33 17.28 22.94
CA CYS A 399 3.59 16.03 23.15
C CYS A 399 4.36 14.98 23.96
N THR A 400 5.64 15.21 24.28
CA THR A 400 6.58 14.27 24.93
C THR A 400 6.87 12.97 24.14
N ARG A 401 6.55 12.94 22.84
CA ARG A 401 6.73 11.78 21.93
C ARG A 401 7.99 11.87 21.05
N GLY A 402 8.89 12.78 21.36
CA GLY A 402 10.02 13.22 20.53
C GLY A 402 9.62 14.22 19.45
N LEU A 403 10.59 14.89 18.85
CA LEU A 403 10.41 15.87 17.77
C LEU A 403 9.77 15.24 16.52
N LEU A 404 8.76 15.88 15.92
CA LEU A 404 8.09 15.49 14.67
C LEU A 404 7.63 14.01 14.60
N PRO A 405 6.73 13.56 15.50
CA PRO A 405 6.26 12.18 15.56
C PRO A 405 5.51 11.74 14.29
N LEU A 406 4.78 12.61 13.58
CA LEU A 406 4.15 12.22 12.31
C LEU A 406 5.19 12.01 11.20
N HIS A 407 6.16 12.92 11.06
CA HIS A 407 7.23 12.77 10.06
C HIS A 407 8.12 11.55 10.33
N ARG A 408 8.44 11.24 11.60
CA ARG A 408 9.15 10.00 11.96
C ARG A 408 8.32 8.74 11.66
N THR A 409 7.03 8.73 12.03
CA THR A 409 6.13 7.60 11.72
C THR A 409 6.11 7.31 10.22
N VAL A 410 6.07 8.34 9.36
CA VAL A 410 6.19 8.17 7.91
C VAL A 410 7.57 7.60 7.53
N GLY A 411 8.67 8.16 8.04
CA GLY A 411 10.02 7.70 7.71
C GLY A 411 10.31 6.23 8.09
N ASP A 412 9.80 5.77 9.23
CA ASP A 412 10.03 4.41 9.73
C ASP A 412 9.13 3.36 9.04
N ARG A 413 7.89 3.76 8.68
CA ARG A 413 6.85 2.85 8.16
C ARG A 413 6.71 2.88 6.65
N PHE A 414 6.80 4.04 6.00
CA PHE A 414 6.52 4.18 4.58
C PHE A 414 7.64 3.60 3.72
N LYS A 415 7.35 2.45 3.10
CA LYS A 415 8.31 1.70 2.27
C LYS A 415 7.77 1.57 0.86
N CYS A 416 8.66 1.65 -0.12
CA CYS A 416 8.30 1.56 -1.53
C CYS A 416 8.04 0.12 -1.95
N ARG A 417 6.81 -0.16 -2.35
CA ARG A 417 6.41 -1.44 -2.95
C ARG A 417 6.32 -1.25 -4.47
N ARG A 418 6.89 -2.20 -5.21
CA ARG A 418 6.85 -2.29 -6.68
C ARG A 418 6.69 -3.77 -7.05
N GLY A 419 5.67 -4.06 -7.84
CA GLY A 419 5.15 -5.39 -8.09
C GLY A 419 4.27 -5.88 -6.93
N THR A 420 3.03 -6.27 -7.24
CA THR A 420 2.17 -7.03 -6.32
C THR A 420 2.82 -8.38 -6.01
N LYS A 421 3.02 -8.67 -4.72
CA LYS A 421 3.61 -9.93 -4.25
C LYS A 421 2.48 -10.87 -3.87
N ARG A 422 2.12 -11.76 -4.81
CA ARG A 422 1.26 -12.92 -4.51
C ARG A 422 1.81 -13.70 -3.32
N GLY A 423 0.89 -14.31 -2.57
CA GLY A 423 1.10 -14.76 -1.19
C GLY A 423 2.47 -15.38 -0.90
N ASN A 424 3.14 -14.88 0.14
CA ASN A 424 4.24 -15.58 0.78
C ASN A 424 3.89 -15.85 2.25
N LEU A 425 3.44 -17.09 2.50
CA LEU A 425 3.05 -17.58 3.83
C LEU A 425 4.21 -17.59 4.81
N GLU A 426 5.42 -17.92 4.35
CA GLU A 426 6.62 -18.01 5.18
C GLU A 426 7.05 -16.63 5.72
N GLN A 427 6.68 -15.55 5.04
CA GLN A 427 6.95 -14.17 5.49
C GLN A 427 5.93 -13.61 6.50
N LEU A 428 4.85 -14.33 6.82
CA LEU A 428 3.83 -13.88 7.78
C LEU A 428 3.77 -14.73 9.05
N GLY A 429 4.28 -15.97 9.03
CA GLY A 429 4.16 -16.90 10.17
C GLY A 429 2.71 -17.34 10.45
N GLU A 430 1.79 -17.05 9.54
CA GLU A 430 0.34 -17.18 9.75
C GLU A 430 -0.24 -18.53 9.26
N CYS A 431 -1.33 -18.95 9.90
CA CYS A 431 -2.07 -20.14 9.52
C CYS A 431 -2.75 -20.01 8.14
N THR A 432 -2.80 -21.11 7.38
CA THR A 432 -3.57 -21.20 6.14
C THR A 432 -5.07 -21.00 6.42
N ARG A 433 -5.63 -19.89 5.93
CA ARG A 433 -7.07 -19.58 5.92
C ARG A 433 -7.58 -19.64 4.47
N LEU A 434 -8.52 -20.54 4.22
CA LEU A 434 -9.13 -20.77 2.90
C LEU A 434 -10.51 -20.08 2.87
N CYS A 435 -10.68 -19.09 2.01
CA CYS A 435 -11.96 -18.41 1.80
C CYS A 435 -12.57 -18.93 0.50
N PHE A 436 -13.78 -19.51 0.58
CA PHE A 436 -14.51 -20.01 -0.59
C PHE A 436 -15.59 -18.98 -0.98
N LEU A 437 -15.70 -18.68 -2.27
CA LEU A 437 -16.75 -17.85 -2.84
C LEU A 437 -17.48 -18.66 -3.92
N ASP A 438 -18.72 -19.01 -3.63
CA ASP A 438 -19.59 -19.80 -4.52
C ASP A 438 -20.43 -18.87 -5.42
N LEU A 439 -20.38 -19.13 -6.72
CA LEU A 439 -20.85 -18.25 -7.79
C LEU A 439 -21.67 -19.00 -8.85
N GLU A 440 -22.22 -20.18 -8.52
CA GLU A 440 -23.06 -20.95 -9.46
C GLU A 440 -24.35 -20.20 -9.85
N GLU A 441 -24.96 -19.42 -8.92
CA GLU A 441 -26.20 -18.65 -9.19
C GLU A 441 -26.09 -17.12 -8.98
N SER A 442 -24.96 -16.61 -8.46
CA SER A 442 -24.85 -15.22 -8.01
C SER A 442 -24.89 -14.21 -9.18
N ARG A 443 -25.96 -13.39 -9.25
CA ARG A 443 -26.01 -12.21 -10.15
C ARG A 443 -25.20 -11.01 -9.65
N ASN A 444 -24.80 -11.01 -8.37
CA ASN A 444 -24.22 -9.87 -7.68
C ASN A 444 -22.69 -9.98 -7.60
N SER A 445 -21.99 -8.86 -7.68
CA SER A 445 -20.54 -8.77 -7.47
C SER A 445 -20.18 -8.84 -5.98
N PHE A 446 -19.15 -9.61 -5.63
CA PHE A 446 -18.50 -9.54 -4.33
C PHE A 446 -17.52 -8.35 -4.30
N ALA A 447 -17.59 -7.51 -3.26
CA ALA A 447 -16.73 -6.35 -3.08
C ALA A 447 -15.44 -6.74 -2.35
N PHE A 448 -14.40 -7.12 -3.10
CA PHE A 448 -13.11 -7.54 -2.53
C PHE A 448 -12.43 -6.46 -1.69
N GLU A 449 -12.77 -5.19 -1.91
CA GLU A 449 -12.33 -4.02 -1.14
C GLU A 449 -12.64 -4.17 0.35
N GLN A 450 -13.75 -4.83 0.70
CA GLN A 450 -14.22 -5.05 2.06
C GLN A 450 -13.43 -6.15 2.81
N LEU A 451 -12.65 -6.98 2.13
CA LEU A 451 -11.77 -7.95 2.77
C LEU A 451 -10.56 -7.24 3.38
N GLN A 452 -10.46 -7.24 4.71
CA GLN A 452 -9.28 -6.73 5.41
C GLN A 452 -8.02 -7.56 5.07
N PRO A 453 -6.82 -6.95 5.14
CA PRO A 453 -5.56 -7.69 5.07
C PRO A 453 -5.54 -8.88 6.04
N GLY A 454 -4.92 -9.98 5.62
CA GLY A 454 -4.79 -11.18 6.44
C GLY A 454 -6.02 -12.09 6.50
N TRP A 455 -7.27 -11.63 6.37
CA TRP A 455 -8.46 -12.51 6.54
C TRP A 455 -8.37 -13.81 5.73
N CYS A 456 -8.06 -13.70 4.43
CA CYS A 456 -7.91 -14.83 3.52
C CYS A 456 -6.44 -15.02 3.13
N SER A 457 -5.92 -16.25 3.21
CA SER A 457 -4.60 -16.61 2.65
C SER A 457 -4.72 -17.19 1.23
N HIS A 458 -5.85 -17.82 0.94
CA HIS A 458 -6.25 -18.29 -0.39
C HIS A 458 -7.69 -17.86 -0.64
N MET A 459 -7.99 -17.47 -1.87
CA MET A 459 -9.32 -17.16 -2.36
C MET A 459 -9.71 -18.23 -3.37
N ILE A 460 -10.69 -19.05 -3.02
CA ILE A 460 -11.18 -20.17 -3.84
C ILE A 460 -12.45 -19.71 -4.54
N LEU A 461 -12.35 -19.42 -5.84
CA LEU A 461 -13.46 -18.97 -6.68
C LEU A 461 -14.05 -20.16 -7.46
N GLY A 462 -15.36 -20.32 -7.43
CA GLY A 462 -16.01 -21.49 -8.03
C GLY A 462 -17.51 -21.35 -8.31
N GLN A 463 -18.13 -22.39 -8.87
CA GLN A 463 -17.55 -23.70 -9.19
C GLN A 463 -17.57 -23.96 -10.71
N ALA A 464 -16.48 -24.53 -11.24
CA ALA A 464 -16.36 -24.90 -12.65
C ALA A 464 -16.69 -26.39 -12.84
N SER A 465 -17.52 -26.73 -13.84
CA SER A 465 -17.95 -28.13 -14.00
C SER A 465 -16.85 -29.05 -14.54
N VAL A 466 -16.67 -30.20 -13.91
CA VAL A 466 -15.81 -31.30 -14.41
C VAL A 466 -16.44 -32.11 -15.54
N ASN A 467 -17.68 -31.80 -15.95
CA ASN A 467 -18.38 -32.54 -17.02
C ASN A 467 -17.54 -32.52 -18.32
N PRO A 468 -17.11 -33.70 -18.83
CA PRO A 468 -16.23 -33.77 -20.00
C PRO A 468 -16.97 -33.63 -21.33
N TYR A 469 -18.29 -33.80 -21.35
CA TYR A 469 -19.11 -33.77 -22.58
C TYR A 469 -19.73 -32.40 -22.87
N VAL A 470 -19.80 -31.52 -21.87
CA VAL A 470 -20.38 -30.18 -22.00
C VAL A 470 -19.37 -29.14 -21.54
N TYR A 471 -18.87 -28.33 -22.48
CA TYR A 471 -18.05 -27.17 -22.16
C TYR A 471 -18.92 -26.01 -21.66
N SER A 472 -19.35 -26.10 -20.40
CA SER A 472 -19.69 -24.91 -19.63
C SER A 472 -18.39 -24.20 -19.24
N GLY A 473 -18.12 -23.07 -19.88
CA GLY A 473 -17.12 -22.12 -19.36
C GLY A 473 -17.51 -21.61 -17.96
N PRO A 474 -16.64 -20.81 -17.30
CA PRO A 474 -16.97 -20.20 -16.01
C PRO A 474 -18.34 -19.50 -16.03
N SER A 475 -19.08 -19.55 -14.92
CA SER A 475 -20.38 -18.87 -14.81
C SER A 475 -20.23 -17.35 -15.06
N LYS A 476 -21.32 -16.64 -15.36
CA LYS A 476 -21.26 -15.17 -15.48
C LYS A 476 -20.81 -14.50 -14.17
N GLY A 477 -21.21 -15.07 -13.02
CA GLY A 477 -20.74 -14.64 -11.70
C GLY A 477 -19.26 -14.94 -11.49
N MET A 478 -18.80 -16.13 -11.88
CA MET A 478 -17.40 -16.56 -11.79
C MET A 478 -16.47 -15.69 -12.65
N ASN A 479 -16.83 -15.41 -13.90
CA ASN A 479 -16.08 -14.47 -14.76
C ASN A 479 -15.99 -13.06 -14.16
N LEU A 480 -17.10 -12.56 -13.59
CA LEU A 480 -17.13 -11.25 -12.93
C LEU A 480 -16.24 -11.22 -11.68
N ALA A 481 -16.29 -12.26 -10.84
CA ALA A 481 -15.46 -12.36 -9.64
C ALA A 481 -13.96 -12.54 -9.99
N LEU A 482 -13.63 -13.33 -11.01
CA LEU A 482 -12.25 -13.47 -11.51
C LEU A 482 -11.71 -12.15 -12.04
N LYS A 483 -12.54 -11.37 -12.77
CA LYS A 483 -12.17 -10.02 -13.20
C LYS A 483 -11.95 -9.10 -11.98
N LEU A 484 -12.95 -8.96 -11.10
CA LEU A 484 -12.86 -8.08 -9.92
C LEU A 484 -11.67 -8.44 -9.02
N TYR A 485 -11.41 -9.74 -8.83
CA TYR A 485 -10.25 -10.23 -8.10
C TYR A 485 -8.92 -9.84 -8.78
N ASN A 486 -8.84 -9.86 -10.11
CA ASN A 486 -7.67 -9.42 -10.85
C ASN A 486 -7.51 -7.89 -10.84
N ASP A 487 -8.60 -7.14 -10.90
CA ASP A 487 -8.64 -5.67 -10.79
C ASP A 487 -8.35 -5.16 -9.35
N TRP A 488 -8.58 -5.96 -8.31
CA TRP A 488 -8.44 -5.59 -6.88
C TRP A 488 -7.00 -5.31 -6.45
N GLU A 489 -6.57 -4.04 -6.42
CA GLU A 489 -5.20 -3.66 -6.05
C GLU A 489 -4.92 -3.86 -4.54
N ARG A 490 -3.92 -4.71 -4.22
CA ARG A 490 -3.39 -5.00 -2.87
C ARG A 490 -1.93 -5.46 -3.00
N GLU A 491 -1.07 -5.14 -2.02
CA GLU A 491 0.33 -5.66 -1.96
C GLU A 491 0.35 -7.19 -2.08
N ARG A 492 -0.46 -7.83 -1.23
CA ARG A 492 -0.60 -9.28 -1.12
C ARG A 492 -2.06 -9.62 -1.35
N LYS A 493 -2.40 -9.98 -2.59
CA LYS A 493 -3.63 -10.76 -2.80
C LYS A 493 -3.44 -12.14 -2.12
N PRO A 494 -4.52 -12.79 -1.67
CA PRO A 494 -4.52 -14.22 -1.37
C PRO A 494 -3.98 -15.02 -2.57
N PHE A 495 -3.69 -16.31 -2.44
CA PHE A 495 -3.52 -17.15 -3.63
C PHE A 495 -4.87 -17.33 -4.35
N LEU A 496 -4.91 -17.11 -5.66
CA LEU A 496 -6.10 -17.39 -6.47
C LEU A 496 -6.19 -18.90 -6.76
N ILE A 497 -7.21 -19.54 -6.24
CA ILE A 497 -7.49 -20.96 -6.48
C ILE A 497 -8.82 -21.07 -7.24
N ILE A 498 -8.87 -21.88 -8.30
CA ILE A 498 -10.11 -22.14 -9.04
C ILE A 498 -10.68 -23.49 -8.60
N SER A 499 -11.93 -23.49 -8.13
CA SER A 499 -12.65 -24.69 -7.69
C SER A 499 -13.37 -25.37 -8.86
N PHE A 500 -13.22 -26.69 -8.96
CA PHE A 500 -13.90 -27.57 -9.91
C PHE A 500 -14.82 -28.57 -9.18
N SER A 501 -16.03 -28.77 -9.70
CA SER A 501 -17.07 -29.57 -9.06
C SER A 501 -17.81 -30.50 -10.01
N GLY A 502 -18.47 -31.51 -9.44
CA GLY A 502 -19.34 -32.44 -10.15
C GLY A 502 -20.05 -33.42 -9.23
N THR A 503 -20.95 -34.21 -9.82
CA THR A 503 -21.60 -35.36 -9.16
C THR A 503 -20.68 -36.58 -9.10
N VAL A 504 -21.09 -37.62 -8.36
CA VAL A 504 -20.41 -38.93 -8.30
C VAL A 504 -20.03 -39.44 -9.68
N GLU A 505 -21.00 -39.45 -10.60
CA GLU A 505 -20.84 -39.98 -11.96
C GLU A 505 -19.97 -39.08 -12.84
N GLN A 506 -20.05 -37.76 -12.67
CA GLN A 506 -19.20 -36.82 -13.41
C GLN A 506 -17.73 -36.97 -13.01
N TRP A 507 -17.42 -37.07 -11.71
CA TRP A 507 -16.05 -37.34 -11.23
C TRP A 507 -15.53 -38.70 -11.69
N ARG A 508 -16.36 -39.75 -11.66
CA ARG A 508 -16.01 -41.09 -12.15
C ARG A 508 -15.63 -41.08 -13.63
N ILE A 509 -16.46 -40.48 -14.48
CA ILE A 509 -16.19 -40.38 -15.92
C ILE A 509 -14.98 -39.49 -16.19
N ALA A 510 -14.86 -38.35 -15.49
CA ALA A 510 -13.81 -37.36 -15.75
C ALA A 510 -12.42 -37.75 -15.21
N THR A 511 -12.32 -38.68 -14.25
CA THR A 511 -11.03 -39.22 -13.77
C THR A 511 -10.61 -40.53 -14.46
N ALA A 512 -11.51 -41.16 -15.23
CA ALA A 512 -11.19 -42.32 -16.06
C ALA A 512 -10.29 -41.97 -17.27
N SER A 513 -9.52 -42.94 -17.75
CA SER A 513 -8.73 -42.81 -18.99
C SER A 513 -9.62 -43.10 -20.20
N PRO A 514 -9.53 -42.36 -21.33
CA PRO A 514 -8.62 -41.24 -21.59
C PRO A 514 -9.14 -39.87 -21.11
N THR A 515 -10.42 -39.78 -20.73
CA THR A 515 -11.14 -38.54 -20.38
C THR A 515 -10.38 -37.59 -19.45
N ARG A 516 -9.63 -38.15 -18.49
CA ARG A 516 -8.86 -37.40 -17.50
C ARG A 516 -7.84 -36.43 -18.08
N PHE A 517 -7.29 -36.71 -19.26
CA PHE A 517 -6.37 -35.79 -19.93
C PHE A 517 -7.09 -34.55 -20.49
N ILE A 518 -8.37 -34.69 -20.89
CA ILE A 518 -9.21 -33.57 -21.33
C ILE A 518 -9.50 -32.63 -20.14
N LEU A 519 -9.81 -33.19 -18.96
CA LEU A 519 -10.01 -32.40 -17.75
C LEU A 519 -8.70 -31.73 -17.28
N ILE A 520 -7.56 -32.43 -17.33
CA ILE A 520 -6.24 -31.86 -16.99
C ILE A 520 -5.93 -30.64 -17.85
N GLU A 521 -6.08 -30.73 -19.17
CA GLU A 521 -5.80 -29.59 -20.07
C GLU A 521 -6.82 -28.46 -19.92
N ARG A 522 -8.10 -28.75 -19.65
CA ARG A 522 -9.11 -27.74 -19.32
C ARG A 522 -8.79 -26.98 -18.02
N ILE A 523 -8.34 -27.70 -16.99
CA ILE A 523 -7.85 -27.09 -15.75
C ILE A 523 -6.63 -26.22 -16.07
N ARG A 524 -5.62 -26.76 -16.76
CA ARG A 524 -4.41 -26.01 -17.10
C ARG A 524 -4.72 -24.73 -17.87
N HIS A 525 -5.54 -24.79 -18.92
CA HIS A 525 -5.97 -23.62 -19.69
C HIS A 525 -6.59 -22.55 -18.79
N LEU A 526 -7.57 -22.93 -17.95
CA LEU A 526 -8.28 -21.98 -17.09
C LEU A 526 -7.37 -21.37 -16.00
N LEU A 527 -6.40 -22.14 -15.49
CA LEU A 527 -5.37 -21.66 -14.56
C LEU A 527 -4.35 -20.72 -15.22
N ASP A 528 -4.11 -20.84 -16.52
CA ASP A 528 -3.17 -20.00 -17.25
C ASP A 528 -3.86 -18.72 -17.76
N GLU A 529 -5.08 -18.85 -18.30
CA GLU A 529 -5.95 -17.77 -18.80
C GLU A 529 -6.23 -16.70 -17.75
N HIS A 530 -6.62 -17.10 -16.53
CA HIS A 530 -6.84 -16.17 -15.42
C HIS A 530 -5.60 -15.94 -14.56
N ASN A 531 -4.45 -16.53 -14.94
CA ASN A 531 -3.22 -16.57 -14.16
C ASN A 531 -3.51 -16.95 -12.69
N ALA A 532 -4.18 -18.07 -12.46
CA ALA A 532 -4.47 -18.57 -11.12
C ALA A 532 -3.28 -19.36 -10.54
N ASP A 533 -3.17 -19.33 -9.21
CA ASP A 533 -2.09 -19.94 -8.44
C ASP A 533 -2.33 -21.42 -8.12
N GLY A 534 -3.52 -21.96 -8.38
CA GLY A 534 -3.83 -23.37 -8.16
C GLY A 534 -5.27 -23.78 -8.42
N VAL A 535 -5.54 -25.08 -8.30
CA VAL A 535 -6.85 -25.70 -8.48
C VAL A 535 -7.33 -26.35 -7.18
N GLU A 536 -8.63 -26.26 -6.93
CA GLU A 536 -9.33 -27.05 -5.92
C GLU A 536 -10.29 -28.04 -6.61
N LEU A 537 -10.33 -29.26 -6.07
CA LEU A 537 -11.15 -30.36 -6.58
C LEU A 537 -12.22 -30.67 -5.54
N ASN A 538 -13.42 -30.15 -5.76
CA ASN A 538 -14.55 -30.28 -4.84
C ASN A 538 -15.28 -31.62 -5.02
N CYS A 539 -14.90 -32.60 -4.19
CA CYS A 539 -15.53 -33.92 -4.15
C CYS A 539 -16.54 -34.06 -2.98
N ALA A 540 -16.98 -32.93 -2.39
CA ALA A 540 -17.84 -32.90 -1.21
C ALA A 540 -19.22 -33.55 -1.43
N ASN A 541 -19.76 -33.42 -2.63
CA ASN A 541 -21.11 -33.86 -3.01
C ASN A 541 -21.14 -35.33 -3.49
N GLY A 542 -20.07 -36.10 -3.26
CA GLY A 542 -19.86 -37.43 -3.80
C GLY A 542 -19.00 -37.40 -5.08
N GLY A 543 -18.27 -38.49 -5.34
CA GLY A 543 -17.22 -38.50 -6.37
C GLY A 543 -16.27 -39.68 -6.32
N LEU A 544 -16.16 -40.32 -5.14
CA LEU A 544 -15.01 -41.14 -4.76
C LEU A 544 -15.43 -42.39 -3.98
N ASP A 545 -16.72 -42.71 -4.02
CA ASP A 545 -17.34 -43.80 -3.28
C ASP A 545 -16.97 -45.13 -3.94
N GLY A 546 -16.28 -46.01 -3.22
CA GLY A 546 -15.76 -47.29 -3.72
C GLY A 546 -14.28 -47.24 -4.19
N PRO A 547 -13.52 -48.35 -4.04
CA PRO A 547 -12.06 -48.35 -4.20
C PRO A 547 -11.58 -48.07 -5.64
N ASN A 548 -12.38 -48.43 -6.66
CA ASN A 548 -12.03 -48.17 -8.06
C ASN A 548 -12.01 -46.66 -8.37
N ASN A 549 -12.96 -45.90 -7.83
CA ASN A 549 -13.06 -44.45 -8.03
C ASN A 549 -11.89 -43.73 -7.32
N ALA A 550 -11.50 -44.22 -6.15
CA ALA A 550 -10.31 -43.75 -5.43
C ALA A 550 -9.01 -43.97 -6.20
N TYR A 551 -8.84 -45.14 -6.84
CA TYR A 551 -7.67 -45.42 -7.69
C TYR A 551 -7.63 -44.53 -8.95
N GLN A 552 -8.79 -44.29 -9.58
CA GLN A 552 -8.92 -43.36 -10.71
C GLN A 552 -8.55 -41.93 -10.30
N MET A 553 -9.06 -41.44 -9.17
CA MET A 553 -8.71 -40.13 -8.63
C MET A 553 -7.22 -40.01 -8.29
N ASN A 554 -6.62 -40.98 -7.59
CA ASN A 554 -5.18 -40.95 -7.31
C ASN A 554 -4.33 -40.96 -8.60
N SER A 555 -4.77 -41.66 -9.65
CA SER A 555 -4.14 -41.63 -10.97
C SER A 555 -4.25 -40.25 -11.63
N PHE A 556 -5.46 -39.65 -11.62
CA PHE A 556 -5.71 -38.29 -12.12
C PHE A 556 -4.90 -37.24 -11.37
N LEU A 557 -4.85 -37.29 -10.03
CA LEU A 557 -4.05 -36.38 -9.20
C LEU A 557 -2.55 -36.47 -9.52
N ALA A 558 -2.03 -37.68 -9.78
CA ALA A 558 -0.64 -37.89 -10.15
C ALA A 558 -0.31 -37.36 -11.55
N ASP A 559 -1.23 -37.49 -12.52
CA ASP A 559 -1.11 -36.90 -13.85
C ASP A 559 -1.23 -35.37 -13.80
N LEU A 560 -2.24 -34.84 -13.10
CA LEU A 560 -2.49 -33.41 -12.89
C LEU A 560 -1.28 -32.72 -12.23
N ARG A 561 -0.67 -33.34 -11.21
CA ARG A 561 0.59 -32.83 -10.61
C ARG A 561 1.75 -32.84 -11.59
N ARG A 562 1.84 -33.82 -12.49
CA ARG A 562 2.89 -33.86 -13.52
C ARG A 562 2.68 -32.75 -14.58
N THR A 563 1.44 -32.43 -14.95
CA THR A 563 1.14 -31.33 -15.89
C THR A 563 1.29 -29.94 -15.26
N LEU A 564 0.77 -29.71 -14.04
CA LEU A 564 0.80 -28.39 -13.39
C LEU A 564 2.12 -28.09 -12.64
N GLY A 565 2.93 -29.12 -12.39
CA GLY A 565 4.15 -29.02 -11.59
C GLY A 565 3.89 -28.59 -10.14
N TRP A 566 4.94 -28.14 -9.45
CA TRP A 566 4.86 -27.63 -8.06
C TRP A 566 4.71 -26.10 -7.96
N LYS A 567 4.56 -25.38 -9.08
CA LYS A 567 4.31 -23.93 -9.09
C LYS A 567 2.83 -23.58 -8.91
N LYS A 568 1.92 -24.46 -9.31
CA LYS A 568 0.49 -24.35 -9.06
C LYS A 568 0.12 -25.23 -7.86
N GLN A 569 -0.75 -24.75 -6.98
CA GLN A 569 -1.24 -25.53 -5.85
C GLN A 569 -2.35 -26.50 -6.29
N ILE A 570 -2.45 -27.66 -5.64
CA ILE A 570 -3.56 -28.62 -5.83
C ILE A 570 -4.20 -28.90 -4.47
N LEU A 571 -5.48 -28.55 -4.33
CA LEU A 571 -6.31 -28.81 -3.16
C LEU A 571 -7.35 -29.87 -3.52
N ILE A 572 -7.71 -30.72 -2.57
CA ILE A 572 -8.86 -31.63 -2.69
C ILE A 572 -9.75 -31.51 -1.46
N SER A 573 -11.05 -31.26 -1.69
CA SER A 573 -12.05 -31.11 -0.62
C SER A 573 -12.88 -32.37 -0.49
N LEU A 574 -12.92 -32.91 0.74
CA LEU A 574 -13.51 -34.20 1.05
C LEU A 574 -14.54 -34.08 2.19
N ASN A 575 -15.65 -34.78 2.00
CA ASN A 575 -16.80 -34.84 2.92
C ASN A 575 -16.49 -35.76 4.11
N PRO A 576 -16.88 -35.42 5.36
CA PRO A 576 -16.70 -36.24 6.57
C PRO A 576 -16.82 -37.76 6.43
N ILE A 577 -17.86 -38.24 5.73
CA ILE A 577 -18.12 -39.68 5.62
C ILE A 577 -16.99 -40.44 4.90
N SER A 578 -16.27 -39.76 4.01
CA SER A 578 -15.10 -40.24 3.26
C SER A 578 -13.93 -40.69 4.15
N PHE A 579 -13.91 -40.27 5.42
CA PHE A 579 -12.85 -40.60 6.36
C PHE A 579 -13.25 -41.72 7.33
N VAL A 580 -14.53 -41.79 7.70
CA VAL A 580 -15.02 -42.68 8.77
C VAL A 580 -15.15 -44.13 8.30
N ASP A 581 -15.68 -44.36 7.10
CA ASP A 581 -15.83 -45.69 6.52
C ASP A 581 -14.53 -46.13 5.81
N GLN A 582 -13.90 -47.17 6.33
CA GLN A 582 -12.46 -47.42 6.17
C GLN A 582 -11.95 -47.74 4.74
N LEU A 583 -12.84 -47.93 3.76
CA LEU A 583 -12.58 -48.71 2.55
C LEU A 583 -11.95 -47.96 1.36
N ASN A 584 -12.10 -46.64 1.28
CA ASN A 584 -12.10 -45.96 -0.03
C ASN A 584 -10.95 -44.98 -0.30
N PHE A 585 -9.86 -44.91 0.50
CA PHE A 585 -8.77 -43.96 0.22
C PHE A 585 -7.36 -44.42 0.57
N ASP A 586 -6.51 -44.49 -0.46
CA ASP A 586 -5.06 -44.42 -0.32
C ASP A 586 -4.61 -42.96 -0.20
N PHE A 587 -4.68 -42.45 1.03
CA PHE A 587 -4.17 -41.14 1.40
C PHE A 587 -2.64 -41.03 1.27
N ALA A 588 -1.89 -42.15 1.32
CA ALA A 588 -0.43 -42.13 1.27
C ALA A 588 0.08 -41.75 -0.13
N ASN A 589 -0.61 -42.17 -1.19
CA ASN A 589 -0.35 -41.65 -2.54
C ASN A 589 -1.00 -40.29 -2.79
N MET A 590 -2.22 -40.02 -2.29
CA MET A 590 -2.86 -38.70 -2.44
C MET A 590 -1.97 -37.55 -1.92
N VAL A 591 -1.37 -37.73 -0.73
CA VAL A 591 -0.47 -36.77 -0.06
C VAL A 591 0.80 -36.45 -0.86
N ARG A 592 1.19 -37.30 -1.82
CA ARG A 592 2.31 -37.06 -2.75
C ARG A 592 1.93 -36.11 -3.89
N SER A 593 0.65 -36.02 -4.24
CA SER A 593 0.14 -35.24 -5.37
C SER A 593 -0.49 -33.90 -4.96
N VAL A 594 -1.17 -33.82 -3.81
CA VAL A 594 -1.88 -32.59 -3.36
C VAL A 594 -1.08 -31.78 -2.34
N ASP A 595 -1.30 -30.47 -2.27
CA ASP A 595 -0.71 -29.60 -1.25
C ASP A 595 -1.53 -29.60 0.04
N TYR A 596 -2.86 -29.50 -0.09
CA TYR A 596 -3.79 -29.59 1.03
C TYR A 596 -4.88 -30.63 0.78
N ILE A 597 -5.23 -31.35 1.85
CA ILE A 597 -6.49 -32.10 1.95
C ILE A 597 -7.40 -31.28 2.85
N VAL A 598 -8.51 -30.80 2.29
CA VAL A 598 -9.49 -29.96 2.99
C VAL A 598 -10.59 -30.86 3.54
N ALA A 599 -10.59 -31.05 4.85
CA ALA A 599 -11.66 -31.75 5.56
C ALA A 599 -12.80 -30.78 5.83
N ILE A 600 -13.96 -31.06 5.24
CA ILE A 600 -15.16 -30.23 5.39
C ILE A 600 -15.71 -30.37 6.81
N GLY A 601 -15.78 -29.27 7.55
CA GLY A 601 -16.12 -29.24 8.97
C GLY A 601 -17.62 -29.32 9.28
N TYR A 602 -18.49 -29.54 8.30
CA TYR A 602 -19.94 -29.46 8.42
C TYR A 602 -20.64 -30.56 7.60
N ARG A 603 -21.99 -30.62 7.64
CA ARG A 603 -22.81 -31.74 7.13
C ARG A 603 -22.53 -33.09 7.80
N TYR A 604 -22.07 -33.09 9.07
CA TYR A 604 -21.94 -34.30 9.90
C TYR A 604 -23.30 -34.91 10.26
N HIS A 605 -24.29 -34.05 10.46
CA HIS A 605 -25.71 -34.40 10.62
C HIS A 605 -26.51 -33.72 9.50
N ARG A 606 -27.56 -34.37 9.00
CA ARG A 606 -28.29 -33.98 7.77
C ARG A 606 -29.80 -34.16 7.93
N SER A 607 -30.58 -33.57 7.02
CA SER A 607 -32.05 -33.72 6.95
C SER A 607 -32.52 -35.17 6.71
N THR A 608 -31.63 -36.07 6.28
CA THR A 608 -31.91 -37.50 6.09
C THR A 608 -31.71 -38.34 7.36
N ASN A 609 -31.28 -37.74 8.48
CA ASN A 609 -31.16 -38.43 9.76
C ASN A 609 -32.53 -38.43 10.48
N THR A 610 -32.88 -39.54 11.13
CA THR A 610 -34.20 -39.76 11.77
C THR A 610 -34.43 -38.99 13.08
N HIS A 611 -33.43 -38.24 13.55
CA HIS A 611 -33.41 -37.52 14.82
C HIS A 611 -32.67 -36.20 14.63
N THR A 612 -32.76 -35.26 15.58
CA THR A 612 -31.94 -34.04 15.59
C THR A 612 -30.49 -34.31 16.05
N GLY A 613 -29.55 -33.46 15.65
CA GLY A 613 -28.13 -33.63 15.94
C GLY A 613 -27.26 -32.50 15.40
N HIS A 614 -25.97 -32.50 15.75
CA HIS A 614 -25.05 -31.39 15.44
C HIS A 614 -24.56 -31.37 13.99
N HIS A 615 -24.76 -30.25 13.29
CA HIS A 615 -24.31 -30.08 11.89
C HIS A 615 -22.78 -29.92 11.75
N SER A 616 -22.13 -29.23 12.70
CA SER A 616 -20.69 -28.92 12.72
C SER A 616 -20.06 -29.11 14.14
N PRO A 617 -20.10 -30.33 14.71
CA PRO A 617 -19.58 -30.58 16.05
C PRO A 617 -18.04 -30.61 16.09
N LEU A 618 -17.45 -29.76 16.92
CA LEU A 618 -15.99 -29.69 17.09
C LEU A 618 -15.43 -30.92 17.84
N PHE A 619 -16.06 -31.29 18.96
CA PHE A 619 -15.60 -32.32 19.89
C PHE A 619 -16.61 -33.45 20.05
N LYS A 620 -16.13 -34.64 20.41
CA LYS A 620 -16.89 -35.89 20.51
C LYS A 620 -17.78 -36.07 21.76
N ASN A 621 -17.83 -35.08 22.64
CA ASN A 621 -18.49 -35.18 23.96
C ASN A 621 -19.90 -34.58 23.96
N SER A 622 -20.83 -35.14 23.19
CA SER A 622 -22.24 -34.72 23.20
C SER A 622 -23.18 -35.90 22.98
N THR A 623 -24.28 -35.94 23.74
CA THR A 623 -25.35 -36.95 23.64
C THR A 623 -26.12 -36.89 22.31
N LEU A 624 -26.07 -35.76 21.61
CA LEU A 624 -26.63 -35.58 20.26
C LEU A 624 -25.71 -36.06 19.12
N LEU A 625 -24.78 -37.00 19.40
CA LEU A 625 -23.86 -37.59 18.43
C LEU A 625 -24.03 -39.11 18.36
N ASN A 626 -24.77 -39.58 17.35
CA ASN A 626 -24.95 -41.01 17.10
C ASN A 626 -23.64 -41.74 16.71
N GLN A 627 -22.60 -40.99 16.32
CA GLN A 627 -21.26 -41.50 16.03
C GLN A 627 -20.19 -40.52 16.55
N PRO A 628 -19.38 -40.87 17.57
CA PRO A 628 -18.34 -39.97 18.10
C PRO A 628 -17.26 -39.56 17.08
N LYS A 629 -17.05 -40.36 16.04
CA LYS A 629 -16.15 -40.02 14.91
C LYS A 629 -16.70 -38.94 13.99
N MET A 630 -18.02 -38.72 13.95
CA MET A 630 -18.67 -37.70 13.11
C MET A 630 -18.56 -36.32 13.78
N THR A 631 -17.30 -35.92 14.01
CA THR A 631 -16.88 -34.62 14.56
C THR A 631 -15.61 -34.17 13.89
N ILE A 632 -15.33 -32.86 13.92
CA ILE A 632 -14.09 -32.31 13.38
C ILE A 632 -12.86 -32.93 14.07
N GLN A 633 -12.92 -33.13 15.39
CA GLN A 633 -11.90 -33.86 16.13
C GLN A 633 -11.71 -35.28 15.56
N GLY A 634 -12.79 -36.05 15.43
CA GLY A 634 -12.74 -37.43 14.92
C GLY A 634 -12.15 -37.53 13.51
N THR A 635 -12.57 -36.65 12.60
CA THR A 635 -12.05 -36.56 11.23
C THR A 635 -10.54 -36.24 11.19
N LEU A 636 -10.06 -35.33 12.05
CA LEU A 636 -8.64 -34.99 12.13
C LEU A 636 -7.81 -36.08 12.83
N GLU A 637 -8.35 -36.75 13.84
CA GLU A 637 -7.75 -37.93 14.49
C GLU A 637 -7.57 -39.07 13.46
N GLU A 638 -8.58 -39.35 12.64
CA GLU A 638 -8.54 -40.36 11.57
C GLU A 638 -7.57 -40.00 10.44
N LEU A 639 -7.53 -38.74 9.99
CA LEU A 639 -6.55 -38.26 8.99
C LEU A 639 -5.10 -38.47 9.47
N ILE A 640 -4.83 -38.20 10.75
CA ILE A 640 -3.52 -38.43 11.37
C ILE A 640 -3.21 -39.93 11.46
N TYR A 641 -4.20 -40.77 11.81
CA TYR A 641 -4.06 -42.22 11.83
C TYR A 641 -3.75 -42.80 10.43
N LYS A 642 -4.40 -42.27 9.38
CA LYS A 642 -4.12 -42.56 7.95
C LYS A 642 -2.80 -41.93 7.44
N LYS A 643 -1.94 -41.44 8.35
CA LYS A 643 -0.60 -40.86 8.10
C LYS A 643 -0.59 -39.58 7.25
N VAL A 644 -1.70 -38.84 7.17
CA VAL A 644 -1.73 -37.52 6.53
C VAL A 644 -0.94 -36.52 7.39
N PRO A 645 0.09 -35.84 6.87
CA PRO A 645 0.86 -34.87 7.65
C PRO A 645 -0.02 -33.72 8.13
N ARG A 646 0.10 -33.34 9.41
CA ARG A 646 -0.61 -32.16 10.00
C ARG A 646 -0.41 -30.88 9.19
N LYS A 647 0.75 -30.73 8.51
CA LYS A 647 1.01 -29.57 7.64
C LYS A 647 0.21 -29.54 6.33
N LYS A 648 -0.42 -30.65 5.91
CA LYS A 648 -1.28 -30.76 4.71
C LYS A 648 -2.78 -30.93 5.02
N ALA A 649 -3.16 -31.46 6.19
CA ALA A 649 -4.56 -31.48 6.61
C ALA A 649 -5.04 -30.06 6.96
N ARG A 650 -6.17 -29.61 6.39
CA ARG A 650 -6.80 -28.31 6.71
C ARG A 650 -8.28 -28.49 7.01
N LYS A 651 -8.78 -27.67 7.93
CA LYS A 651 -10.21 -27.59 8.27
C LYS A 651 -10.85 -26.47 7.46
N PHE A 652 -12.00 -26.77 6.86
CA PHE A 652 -12.98 -25.75 6.44
C PHE A 652 -14.17 -25.76 7.42
N TYR A 653 -14.86 -24.63 7.58
CA TYR A 653 -15.91 -24.42 8.60
C TYR A 653 -17.29 -24.30 7.97
#